data_AF-A0A2E8M4P4-F1
#
_entry.id   AF-A0A2E8M4P4-F1
#
_cell.length_a   1.000
_cell.length_b   1.000
_cell.length_c   1.000
_cell.angle_alpha   90.00
_cell.angle_beta   90.00
_cell.angle_gamma   90.00
#
_symmetry.space_group_name_H-M   'P 1'
#
loop_
_entity.id
_entity.type
_entity.pdbx_description
1 polymer ?
#
loop_
_entity_poly.entity_id
_entity_poly.type
_entity_poly.pdbx_seq_one_letter_code
_entity_poly.pdbx_strand_id
1 'polypeptide(L)'
;MIATQTALASLCLITAIVHLGAQENEDSWGADRGKGLPENLAQLPPVAGLPNALVFNDGRKITKREEWRARRKELIDTLLFYQYGRIPPKPDQVVATVDRVRKHHSGLGNEEWITLTIGSKEQLKMRIVAYVPQTKGPHPVIIEEAGSPGGSRNASMFMEKNYIFIEYARGDLAPDKRGSTGPAQRAYPDFDWAMLAVWAWGGMRVVDYLESRSDVDHDRVAITGHSRGGKAALLAGALDERIDLVAPCQSGAGGAGSSRILGPGSESIGMNDKPNWYHERILLFAEKEAHLPFDQHFLKALVAPRALLCMESSDDLFANPIGTLATSQAAVPAFQLFDREHSNGLIYRRGGHSYSTEDWKSLLNFAEFIFYQRPPPADTTFWQKPFALEPSKKVSTEQKFISIAQPGNKADEDRPRVGSHGAVDYPFEIGNNRVSNAEYCIFLNAVVHAEDLHNLYDPRMSIRRIKAEGGQNSFRYSPRPEAARLPVTYVSWLDAARYCNWLHSGQTEIGSYNLTESTLPLRRMKGAKAFLPTEDEWHKAAYYDPKKKNYAYFQYSHRGIGFWLAGRNRSQSPYGMNGMDHAIWDWTETTAGALFRGIRSNTWFQGNNRQAAGRFYSNSVLELGNLGFRVARPLKRTR
;
A
#
# COMPACT_ATOMS: atom_id res chain seq x y z
N MET A 1 1.33 57.24 7.16
CA MET A 1 2.18 56.13 7.64
C MET A 1 1.36 55.39 8.69
N ILE A 2 0.48 54.45 8.31
CA ILE A 2 0.73 53.06 7.87
C ILE A 2 1.56 52.31 8.93
N ALA A 3 1.18 51.17 9.53
CA ALA A 3 -0.08 50.43 9.66
C ALA A 3 0.24 49.37 10.72
N THR A 4 -0.43 49.37 11.86
CA THR A 4 -0.44 48.26 12.82
C THR A 4 -1.69 48.37 13.68
N GLN A 5 -2.53 47.33 13.60
CA GLN A 5 -3.76 47.04 14.37
C GLN A 5 -5.03 47.04 13.50
N THR A 6 -5.28 45.91 12.85
CA THR A 6 -6.63 45.37 12.55
C THR A 6 -6.46 43.95 12.01
N ALA A 7 -6.41 42.96 12.91
CA ALA A 7 -6.61 41.55 12.58
C ALA A 7 -7.00 40.77 13.85
N LEU A 8 -8.06 41.20 14.53
CA LEU A 8 -8.58 40.54 15.74
C LEU A 8 -10.11 40.57 15.85
N ALA A 9 -10.82 40.84 14.74
CA ALA A 9 -12.28 40.96 14.74
C ALA A 9 -12.98 40.27 13.56
N SER A 10 -12.44 39.17 13.03
CA SER A 10 -13.14 38.37 12.00
C SER A 10 -13.12 36.85 12.24
N LEU A 11 -12.75 36.40 13.45
CA LEU A 11 -12.72 34.97 13.78
C LEU A 11 -14.03 34.41 14.39
N CYS A 12 -15.06 35.23 14.61
CA CYS A 12 -16.31 34.80 15.27
C CYS A 12 -17.55 34.73 14.36
N LEU A 13 -17.41 34.79 13.04
CA LEU A 13 -18.57 34.73 12.11
C LEU A 13 -18.51 33.65 11.02
N ILE A 14 -17.51 32.75 11.04
CA ILE A 14 -17.40 31.64 10.07
C ILE A 14 -18.10 30.36 10.57
N THR A 15 -18.48 30.30 11.85
CA THR A 15 -19.10 29.12 12.48
C THR A 15 -20.57 28.89 12.12
N ALA A 16 -21.20 29.73 11.29
CA ALA A 16 -22.65 29.66 11.01
C ALA A 16 -23.04 29.42 9.54
N ILE A 17 -22.10 29.29 8.60
CA ILE A 17 -22.41 29.07 7.17
C ILE A 17 -22.08 27.63 6.69
N VAL A 18 -21.45 26.80 7.54
CA VAL A 18 -21.15 25.39 7.22
C VAL A 18 -22.34 24.44 7.53
N HIS A 19 -23.38 24.93 8.20
CA HIS A 19 -24.50 24.11 8.71
C HIS A 19 -25.71 23.99 7.78
N LEU A 20 -25.56 24.28 6.48
CA LEU A 20 -26.55 23.98 5.44
C LEU A 20 -26.02 22.91 4.47
N GLY A 21 -25.37 21.88 5.01
CA GLY A 21 -25.22 20.60 4.33
C GLY A 21 -26.47 19.77 4.61
N ALA A 22 -27.41 19.73 3.66
CA ALA A 22 -28.55 18.82 3.73
C ALA A 22 -28.01 17.38 3.89
N GLN A 23 -28.24 16.77 5.06
CA GLN A 23 -28.02 15.35 5.33
C GLN A 23 -28.60 14.53 4.17
N GLU A 24 -27.78 13.75 3.47
CA GLU A 24 -28.33 12.64 2.71
C GLU A 24 -28.76 11.57 3.71
N ASN A 25 -30.05 11.23 3.70
CA ASN A 25 -30.51 9.98 4.28
C ASN A 25 -29.76 8.84 3.59
N GLU A 26 -29.13 7.99 4.40
CA GLU A 26 -28.68 6.65 4.02
C GLU A 26 -29.82 5.78 3.41
N ASP A 27 -31.06 6.26 3.35
CA ASP A 27 -32.16 5.60 2.63
C ASP A 27 -31.96 5.53 1.10
N SER A 28 -30.98 6.25 0.52
CA SER A 28 -30.72 6.27 -0.93
C SER A 28 -29.73 5.20 -1.45
N TRP A 29 -29.29 4.25 -0.61
CA TRP A 29 -28.35 3.16 -0.96
C TRP A 29 -29.02 1.95 -1.66
N GLY A 30 -30.10 2.15 -2.41
CA GLY A 30 -30.94 1.08 -2.99
C GLY A 30 -30.28 0.18 -4.06
N ALA A 31 -31.03 -0.85 -4.48
CA ALA A 31 -30.59 -2.01 -5.27
C ALA A 31 -30.04 -1.73 -6.70
N ASP A 32 -30.16 -0.50 -7.21
CA ASP A 32 -29.81 -0.13 -8.60
C ASP A 32 -28.43 0.53 -8.78
N ARG A 33 -27.66 0.79 -7.71
CA ARG A 33 -26.32 1.40 -7.81
C ARG A 33 -25.33 0.52 -8.58
N GLY A 34 -24.63 1.13 -9.53
CA GLY A 34 -23.61 0.48 -10.37
C GLY A 34 -24.14 -0.32 -11.57
N LYS A 35 -25.47 -0.37 -11.79
CA LYS A 35 -26.03 -0.93 -13.04
C LYS A 35 -25.47 -0.18 -14.25
N GLY A 36 -24.76 -0.90 -15.12
CA GLY A 36 -24.16 -0.35 -16.34
C GLY A 36 -22.66 -0.03 -16.26
N LEU A 37 -22.00 -0.24 -15.11
CA LEU A 37 -20.54 -0.20 -15.06
C LEU A 37 -19.93 -1.39 -15.83
N PRO A 38 -18.85 -1.17 -16.61
CA PRO A 38 -18.31 -2.19 -17.50
C PRO A 38 -17.58 -3.31 -16.74
N GLU A 39 -17.90 -4.56 -17.06
CA GLU A 39 -17.18 -5.73 -16.54
C GLU A 39 -16.21 -6.33 -17.58
N ASN A 40 -16.19 -5.76 -18.79
CA ASN A 40 -15.28 -6.16 -19.84
C ASN A 40 -14.10 -5.19 -19.92
N LEU A 41 -12.88 -5.71 -19.82
CA LEU A 41 -11.64 -4.93 -19.91
C LEU A 41 -11.52 -4.15 -21.23
N ALA A 42 -12.15 -4.59 -22.32
CA ALA A 42 -12.16 -3.86 -23.59
C ALA A 42 -12.88 -2.50 -23.48
N GLN A 43 -13.79 -2.34 -22.51
CA GLN A 43 -14.49 -1.09 -22.22
C GLN A 43 -13.76 -0.25 -21.15
N LEU A 44 -12.67 -0.78 -20.59
CA LEU A 44 -11.86 -0.14 -19.56
C LEU A 44 -10.42 0.01 -20.09
N PRO A 45 -10.13 1.05 -20.89
CA PRO A 45 -8.81 1.20 -21.49
C PRO A 45 -7.72 1.35 -20.42
N PRO A 46 -6.51 0.82 -20.66
CA PRO A 46 -5.43 0.90 -19.70
C PRO A 46 -4.92 2.34 -19.56
N VAL A 47 -4.68 2.76 -18.32
CA VAL A 47 -4.11 4.07 -17.98
C VAL A 47 -2.85 3.86 -17.14
N ALA A 48 -1.76 4.52 -17.54
CA ALA A 48 -0.45 4.38 -16.88
C ALA A 48 -0.39 5.06 -15.50
N GLY A 49 -1.07 6.20 -15.34
CA GLY A 49 -1.13 6.97 -14.10
C GLY A 49 -2.37 6.70 -13.26
N LEU A 50 -2.51 7.44 -12.16
CA LEU A 50 -3.70 7.42 -11.31
C LEU A 50 -4.87 8.14 -12.02
N PRO A 51 -6.09 7.56 -12.05
CA PRO A 51 -7.28 8.21 -12.58
C PRO A 51 -7.56 9.54 -11.87
N ASN A 52 -8.16 10.53 -12.54
CA ASN A 52 -8.44 11.82 -11.91
C ASN A 52 -9.74 11.77 -11.08
N ALA A 53 -9.66 12.01 -9.77
CA ALA A 53 -10.83 12.04 -8.88
C ALA A 53 -11.78 13.22 -9.21
N LEU A 54 -11.26 14.30 -9.79
CA LEU A 54 -12.00 15.51 -10.18
C LEU A 54 -12.46 15.49 -11.65
N VAL A 55 -12.69 14.31 -12.21
CA VAL A 55 -13.25 14.13 -13.55
C VAL A 55 -14.42 13.16 -13.43
N PHE A 56 -15.61 13.56 -13.88
CA PHE A 56 -16.77 12.70 -13.99
C PHE A 56 -16.52 11.53 -14.93
N ASN A 57 -17.31 10.46 -14.82
CA ASN A 57 -17.19 9.29 -15.71
C ASN A 57 -17.44 9.63 -17.20
N ASP A 58 -18.15 10.73 -17.48
CA ASP A 58 -18.37 11.26 -18.84
C ASP A 58 -17.22 12.15 -19.37
N GLY A 59 -16.17 12.37 -18.58
CA GLY A 59 -14.99 13.15 -18.93
C GLY A 59 -15.05 14.64 -18.56
N ARG A 60 -16.19 15.15 -18.06
CA ARG A 60 -16.27 16.54 -17.58
C ARG A 60 -15.40 16.75 -16.34
N LYS A 61 -14.64 17.86 -16.31
CA LYS A 61 -13.80 18.25 -15.17
C LYS A 61 -14.64 18.94 -14.09
N ILE A 62 -14.32 18.67 -12.84
CA ILE A 62 -14.88 19.34 -11.67
C ILE A 62 -14.04 20.58 -11.36
N THR A 63 -14.71 21.71 -11.19
CA THR A 63 -14.06 22.98 -10.85
C THR A 63 -14.73 23.70 -9.70
N LYS A 64 -15.93 23.26 -9.28
CA LYS A 64 -16.71 23.91 -8.23
C LYS A 64 -17.12 22.92 -7.13
N ARG A 65 -17.33 23.44 -5.92
CA ARG A 65 -17.69 22.63 -4.73
C ARG A 65 -19.03 21.92 -4.89
N GLU A 66 -19.97 22.57 -5.55
CA GLU A 66 -21.35 22.07 -5.71
C GLU A 66 -21.39 20.81 -6.59
N GLU A 67 -20.42 20.66 -7.50
CA GLU A 67 -20.27 19.50 -8.37
C GLU A 67 -19.72 18.27 -7.63
N TRP A 68 -19.03 18.49 -6.50
CA TRP A 68 -18.39 17.41 -5.73
C TRP A 68 -19.40 16.37 -5.27
N ARG A 69 -20.59 16.78 -4.81
CA ARG A 69 -21.63 15.86 -4.33
C ARG A 69 -22.03 14.84 -5.40
N ALA A 70 -22.23 15.29 -6.64
CA ALA A 70 -22.54 14.38 -7.75
C ALA A 70 -21.37 13.43 -8.06
N ARG A 71 -20.12 13.92 -7.97
CA ARG A 71 -18.95 13.08 -8.18
C ARG A 71 -18.75 12.05 -7.07
N ARG A 72 -18.96 12.42 -5.80
CA ARG A 72 -18.88 11.49 -4.66
C ARG A 72 -19.71 10.25 -4.93
N LYS A 73 -20.93 10.43 -5.45
CA LYS A 73 -21.81 9.31 -5.85
C LYS A 73 -21.17 8.39 -6.88
N GLU A 74 -20.60 8.92 -7.96
CA GLU A 74 -19.93 8.09 -8.98
C GLU A 74 -18.71 7.34 -8.42
N LEU A 75 -17.92 7.98 -7.55
CA LEU A 75 -16.75 7.37 -6.90
C LEU A 75 -17.19 6.20 -6.00
N ILE A 76 -18.20 6.45 -5.16
CA ILE A 76 -18.79 5.45 -4.26
C ILE A 76 -19.35 4.28 -5.05
N ASP A 77 -20.16 4.55 -6.09
CA ASP A 77 -20.76 3.50 -6.91
C ASP A 77 -19.68 2.64 -7.59
N THR A 78 -18.59 3.26 -8.05
CA THR A 78 -17.44 2.54 -8.64
C THR A 78 -16.74 1.64 -7.61
N LEU A 79 -16.47 2.16 -6.41
CA LEU A 79 -15.79 1.44 -5.33
C LEU A 79 -16.62 0.26 -4.79
N LEU A 80 -17.91 0.50 -4.53
CA LEU A 80 -18.84 -0.54 -4.09
C LEU A 80 -19.07 -1.58 -5.18
N PHE A 81 -19.12 -1.18 -6.45
CA PHE A 81 -19.23 -2.13 -7.54
C PHE A 81 -17.98 -3.02 -7.61
N TYR A 82 -16.82 -2.47 -7.96
CA TYR A 82 -15.66 -3.31 -8.26
C TYR A 82 -14.99 -3.95 -7.03
N GLN A 83 -15.02 -3.30 -5.86
CA GLN A 83 -14.14 -3.69 -4.75
C GLN A 83 -14.86 -4.14 -3.48
N TYR A 84 -15.94 -3.48 -3.06
CA TYR A 84 -16.49 -3.68 -1.71
C TYR A 84 -17.86 -4.37 -1.67
N GLY A 85 -18.59 -4.42 -2.79
CA GLY A 85 -19.97 -4.91 -2.88
C GLY A 85 -20.98 -3.89 -2.33
N ARG A 86 -22.27 -4.05 -2.70
CA ARG A 86 -23.34 -3.12 -2.29
C ARG A 86 -23.72 -3.37 -0.84
N ILE A 87 -23.80 -2.30 -0.05
CA ILE A 87 -24.14 -2.35 1.38
C ILE A 87 -25.65 -2.12 1.60
N PRO A 88 -26.24 -2.69 2.68
CA PRO A 88 -27.58 -2.33 3.14
C PRO A 88 -27.69 -0.85 3.52
N PRO A 89 -28.91 -0.27 3.45
CA PRO A 89 -29.18 1.08 3.94
C PRO A 89 -29.02 1.18 5.47
N LYS A 90 -29.25 2.38 6.02
CA LYS A 90 -29.38 2.57 7.48
C LYS A 90 -30.45 1.61 8.01
N PRO A 91 -30.19 0.90 9.11
CA PRO A 91 -31.26 0.19 9.80
C PRO A 91 -32.27 1.17 10.37
N ASP A 92 -33.51 0.71 10.57
CA ASP A 92 -34.58 1.51 11.18
C ASP A 92 -34.30 1.89 12.65
N GLN A 93 -33.51 1.07 13.36
CA GLN A 93 -33.07 1.37 14.72
C GLN A 93 -31.74 0.71 15.09
N VAL A 94 -31.04 1.33 16.05
CA VAL A 94 -29.91 0.74 16.78
C VAL A 94 -30.19 0.89 18.27
N VAL A 95 -30.41 -0.23 18.96
CA VAL A 95 -30.72 -0.25 20.40
C VAL A 95 -29.50 -0.71 21.19
N ALA A 96 -29.05 0.09 22.14
CA ALA A 96 -27.91 -0.23 23.00
C ALA A 96 -28.35 -0.81 24.34
N THR A 97 -27.79 -1.97 24.69
CA THR A 97 -27.94 -2.59 26.02
C THR A 97 -26.60 -2.54 26.74
N VAL A 98 -26.54 -1.87 27.90
CA VAL A 98 -25.35 -1.87 28.76
C VAL A 98 -25.28 -3.21 29.50
N ASP A 99 -24.35 -4.06 29.10
CA ASP A 99 -24.14 -5.38 29.70
C ASP A 99 -23.41 -5.26 31.03
N ARG A 100 -22.45 -4.33 31.12
CA ARG A 100 -21.62 -4.13 32.32
C ARG A 100 -20.90 -2.79 32.32
N VAL A 101 -20.79 -2.16 33.49
CA VAL A 101 -19.93 -0.99 33.72
C VAL A 101 -18.85 -1.34 34.73
N ARG A 102 -17.60 -0.91 34.49
CA ARG A 102 -16.48 -1.03 35.43
C ARG A 102 -15.68 0.26 35.48
N LYS A 103 -15.05 0.56 36.61
CA LYS A 103 -14.06 1.65 36.67
C LYS A 103 -12.82 1.25 35.87
N HIS A 104 -12.34 2.13 35.00
CA HIS A 104 -11.11 1.89 34.26
C HIS A 104 -9.91 1.89 35.20
N HIS A 105 -8.92 1.04 34.96
CA HIS A 105 -7.76 0.85 35.85
C HIS A 105 -6.91 2.12 36.04
N SER A 106 -6.95 3.07 35.08
CA SER A 106 -6.27 4.37 35.20
C SER A 106 -6.95 5.33 36.17
N GLY A 107 -8.19 5.07 36.58
CA GLY A 107 -8.98 5.96 37.42
C GLY A 107 -9.61 7.16 36.72
N LEU A 108 -9.33 7.37 35.41
CA LEU A 108 -9.80 8.52 34.63
C LEU A 108 -11.27 8.44 34.18
N GLY A 109 -11.86 7.25 34.21
CA GLY A 109 -13.13 6.97 33.53
C GLY A 109 -13.72 5.61 33.86
N ASN A 110 -14.75 5.23 33.10
CA ASN A 110 -15.40 3.93 33.15
C ASN A 110 -15.24 3.18 31.82
N GLU A 111 -15.31 1.85 31.90
CA GLU A 111 -15.48 0.94 30.77
C GLU A 111 -16.95 0.47 30.74
N GLU A 112 -17.69 0.88 29.72
CA GLU A 112 -19.07 0.47 29.45
C GLU A 112 -19.05 -0.61 28.35
N TRP A 113 -19.35 -1.84 28.75
CA TRP A 113 -19.52 -2.98 27.84
C TRP A 113 -20.96 -3.01 27.36
N ILE A 114 -21.16 -2.88 26.06
CA ILE A 114 -22.47 -2.65 25.45
C ILE A 114 -22.69 -3.62 24.30
N THR A 115 -23.90 -4.14 24.17
CA THR A 115 -24.36 -4.85 22.98
C THR A 115 -25.29 -3.95 22.19
N LEU A 116 -24.91 -3.61 20.95
CA LEU A 116 -25.78 -2.96 19.99
C LEU A 116 -26.64 -4.02 19.29
N THR A 117 -27.95 -3.80 19.28
CA THR A 117 -28.92 -4.58 18.52
C THR A 117 -29.40 -3.75 17.33
N ILE A 118 -29.11 -4.20 16.13
CA ILE A 118 -29.16 -3.43 14.89
C ILE A 118 -30.29 -3.96 13.99
N GLY A 119 -31.23 -3.08 13.65
CA GLY A 119 -32.43 -3.39 12.86
C GLY A 119 -33.54 -4.04 13.69
N SER A 120 -34.78 -3.59 13.54
CA SER A 120 -35.94 -4.18 14.23
C SER A 120 -36.26 -5.60 13.76
N LYS A 121 -35.99 -5.88 12.48
CA LYS A 121 -36.26 -7.17 11.85
C LYS A 121 -35.05 -8.10 11.94
N GLU A 122 -33.87 -7.63 11.55
CA GLU A 122 -32.66 -8.44 11.45
C GLU A 122 -32.03 -8.72 12.82
N GLN A 123 -32.19 -7.79 13.79
CA GLN A 123 -31.74 -7.93 15.18
C GLN A 123 -30.28 -8.37 15.31
N LEU A 124 -29.41 -7.84 14.44
CA LEU A 124 -27.98 -8.17 14.44
C LEU A 124 -27.33 -7.65 15.72
N LYS A 125 -26.47 -8.46 16.33
CA LYS A 125 -25.78 -8.09 17.57
C LYS A 125 -24.32 -7.77 17.29
N MET A 126 -23.86 -6.63 17.77
CA MET A 126 -22.46 -6.23 17.74
C MET A 126 -22.06 -5.68 19.10
N ARG A 127 -21.00 -6.24 19.69
CA ARG A 127 -20.47 -5.73 20.95
C ARG A 127 -19.58 -4.51 20.72
N ILE A 128 -19.65 -3.55 21.63
CA ILE A 128 -18.72 -2.44 21.74
C ILE A 128 -18.25 -2.30 23.20
N VAL A 129 -17.11 -1.66 23.39
CA VAL A 129 -16.67 -1.16 24.70
C VAL A 129 -16.41 0.34 24.57
N ALA A 130 -17.13 1.14 25.35
CA ALA A 130 -16.91 2.57 25.44
C ALA A 130 -16.13 2.92 26.71
N TYR A 131 -15.03 3.63 26.53
CA TYR A 131 -14.19 4.18 27.58
C TYR A 131 -14.57 5.64 27.78
N VAL A 132 -15.31 5.94 28.85
CA VAL A 132 -15.95 7.24 29.07
C VAL A 132 -15.25 7.99 30.20
N PRO A 133 -14.72 9.20 29.97
CA PRO A 133 -14.05 9.99 31.00
C PRO A 133 -15.03 10.43 32.11
N GLN A 134 -14.54 10.60 33.34
CA GLN A 134 -15.38 11.05 34.47
C GLN A 134 -15.81 12.52 34.38
N THR A 135 -15.19 13.29 33.49
CA THR A 135 -15.51 14.70 33.29
C THR A 135 -16.87 14.86 32.62
N LYS A 136 -17.50 16.02 32.83
CA LYS A 136 -18.79 16.34 32.21
C LYS A 136 -18.58 16.60 30.71
N GLY A 137 -19.40 15.98 29.87
CA GLY A 137 -19.40 16.18 28.42
C GLY A 137 -20.05 17.51 27.97
N PRO A 138 -20.25 17.70 26.66
CA PRO A 138 -20.06 16.71 25.59
C PRO A 138 -18.58 16.41 25.28
N HIS A 139 -18.29 15.18 24.89
CA HIS A 139 -16.93 14.68 24.63
C HIS A 139 -16.72 14.32 23.16
N PRO A 140 -15.57 14.67 22.54
CA PRO A 140 -15.18 14.12 21.25
C PRO A 140 -14.99 12.60 21.33
N VAL A 141 -15.13 11.90 20.20
CA VAL A 141 -15.10 10.42 20.16
C VAL A 141 -14.02 9.92 19.22
N ILE A 142 -13.29 8.88 19.64
CA ILE A 142 -12.46 8.06 18.75
C ILE A 142 -13.04 6.64 18.71
N ILE A 143 -13.47 6.19 17.52
CA ILE A 143 -13.92 4.83 17.26
C ILE A 143 -12.75 4.03 16.66
N GLU A 144 -12.34 2.95 17.31
CA GLU A 144 -11.40 1.97 16.79
C GLU A 144 -12.14 0.76 16.22
N GLU A 145 -11.91 0.47 14.94
CA GLU A 145 -12.13 -0.85 14.38
C GLU A 145 -11.18 -1.84 15.07
N ALA A 146 -11.72 -2.60 16.01
CA ALA A 146 -11.01 -3.64 16.72
C ALA A 146 -11.48 -5.03 16.26
N GLY A 147 -10.55 -5.97 16.12
CA GLY A 147 -10.91 -7.37 15.85
C GLY A 147 -11.82 -7.98 16.92
N SER A 148 -11.60 -7.58 18.19
CA SER A 148 -12.38 -7.90 19.37
C SER A 148 -12.29 -6.72 20.35
N PRO A 149 -13.36 -6.40 21.11
CA PRO A 149 -13.37 -5.23 21.97
C PRO A 149 -12.83 -5.55 23.38
N GLY A 150 -12.30 -4.53 24.04
CA GLY A 150 -11.83 -4.54 25.40
C GLY A 150 -10.32 -4.78 25.54
N GLY A 151 -9.74 -4.19 26.59
CA GLY A 151 -8.31 -4.30 26.90
C GLY A 151 -7.42 -3.29 26.17
N SER A 152 -7.99 -2.23 25.58
CA SER A 152 -7.22 -1.13 24.99
C SER A 152 -6.20 -0.57 25.99
N ARG A 153 -4.94 -0.55 25.57
CA ARG A 153 -3.85 0.10 26.34
C ARG A 153 -3.78 1.60 26.09
N ASN A 154 -4.55 2.11 25.12
CA ASN A 154 -4.45 3.48 24.64
C ASN A 154 -5.65 4.34 25.05
N ALA A 155 -6.76 3.73 25.47
CA ALA A 155 -7.95 4.45 25.91
C ALA A 155 -7.67 5.48 27.01
N SER A 156 -6.75 5.20 27.94
CA SER A 156 -6.34 6.15 28.99
C SER A 156 -5.77 7.45 28.44
N MET A 157 -4.98 7.38 27.36
CA MET A 157 -4.39 8.55 26.71
C MET A 157 -5.45 9.49 26.13
N PHE A 158 -6.54 8.93 25.62
CA PHE A 158 -7.68 9.67 25.08
C PHE A 158 -8.58 10.22 26.20
N MET A 159 -8.88 9.42 27.22
CA MET A 159 -9.66 9.87 28.38
C MET A 159 -8.96 11.01 29.14
N GLU A 160 -7.63 11.03 29.20
CA GLU A 160 -6.86 12.14 29.79
C GLU A 160 -7.10 13.47 29.07
N LYS A 161 -7.47 13.42 27.78
CA LYS A 161 -7.88 14.56 26.97
C LYS A 161 -9.40 14.76 26.87
N ASN A 162 -10.16 14.03 27.69
CA ASN A 162 -11.63 14.01 27.70
C ASN A 162 -12.28 13.51 26.41
N TYR A 163 -11.63 12.57 25.72
CA TYR A 163 -12.26 11.84 24.61
C TYR A 163 -12.96 10.60 25.14
N ILE A 164 -14.11 10.28 24.56
CA ILE A 164 -14.65 8.91 24.60
C ILE A 164 -13.85 8.08 23.60
N PHE A 165 -13.39 6.91 24.02
CA PHE A 165 -12.74 5.94 23.12
C PHE A 165 -13.63 4.71 22.98
N ILE A 166 -13.90 4.22 21.78
CA ILE A 166 -14.80 3.09 21.54
C ILE A 166 -14.09 2.03 20.71
N GLU A 167 -14.12 0.78 21.16
CA GLU A 167 -13.75 -0.38 20.34
C GLU A 167 -15.02 -1.12 19.93
N TYR A 168 -15.16 -1.48 18.64
CA TYR A 168 -16.28 -2.30 18.18
C TYR A 168 -15.84 -3.66 17.64
N ALA A 169 -16.64 -4.69 17.90
CA ALA A 169 -16.33 -6.08 17.58
C ALA A 169 -16.72 -6.45 16.15
N ARG A 170 -15.91 -6.13 15.13
CA ARG A 170 -16.27 -6.44 13.73
C ARG A 170 -16.53 -7.92 13.45
N GLY A 171 -15.89 -8.80 14.24
CA GLY A 171 -16.04 -10.26 14.14
C GLY A 171 -17.44 -10.76 14.50
N ASP A 172 -18.21 -9.99 15.27
CA ASP A 172 -19.61 -10.31 15.59
C ASP A 172 -20.51 -10.20 14.36
N LEU A 173 -20.19 -9.31 13.42
CA LEU A 173 -20.95 -9.13 12.17
C LEU A 173 -20.44 -10.03 11.03
N ALA A 174 -19.11 -10.13 10.89
CA ALA A 174 -18.48 -11.01 9.92
C ALA A 174 -17.13 -11.55 10.45
N PRO A 175 -17.09 -12.81 10.90
CA PRO A 175 -15.86 -13.45 11.35
C PRO A 175 -14.82 -13.54 10.23
N ASP A 176 -13.58 -13.13 10.54
CA ASP A 176 -12.44 -13.11 9.63
C ASP A 176 -11.90 -14.53 9.34
N LYS A 177 -12.75 -15.35 8.72
CA LYS A 177 -12.53 -16.78 8.46
C LYS A 177 -12.87 -17.08 7.00
N ARG A 178 -11.95 -17.75 6.31
CA ARG A 178 -12.11 -18.09 4.89
C ARG A 178 -13.32 -18.99 4.67
N GLY A 179 -14.10 -18.69 3.64
CA GLY A 179 -15.32 -19.43 3.29
C GLY A 179 -16.46 -19.29 4.29
N SER A 180 -16.38 -18.36 5.25
CA SER A 180 -17.50 -18.05 6.14
C SER A 180 -18.46 -17.07 5.47
N THR A 181 -19.75 -17.25 5.73
CA THR A 181 -20.77 -16.20 5.58
C THR A 181 -21.05 -15.69 6.99
N GLY A 182 -20.88 -14.38 7.24
CA GLY A 182 -21.08 -13.79 8.56
C GLY A 182 -22.55 -13.62 8.94
N PRO A 183 -22.87 -13.37 10.22
CA PRO A 183 -24.23 -13.00 10.65
C PRO A 183 -24.85 -11.88 9.82
N ALA A 184 -24.11 -10.80 9.52
CA ALA A 184 -24.63 -9.68 8.75
C ALA A 184 -24.97 -10.07 7.30
N GLN A 185 -24.10 -10.80 6.61
CA GLN A 185 -24.40 -11.26 5.25
C GLN A 185 -25.59 -12.24 5.21
N ARG A 186 -25.79 -13.06 6.24
CA ARG A 186 -26.98 -13.92 6.34
C ARG A 186 -28.26 -13.13 6.56
N ALA A 187 -28.20 -12.04 7.33
CA ALA A 187 -29.36 -11.18 7.60
C ALA A 187 -29.75 -10.33 6.38
N TYR A 188 -28.78 -10.00 5.52
CA TYR A 188 -28.97 -9.18 4.32
C TYR A 188 -28.54 -9.94 3.05
N PRO A 189 -29.25 -11.01 2.64
CA PRO A 189 -28.84 -11.88 1.53
C PRO A 189 -28.95 -11.24 0.15
N ASP A 190 -29.75 -10.16 0.00
CA ASP A 190 -29.95 -9.45 -1.27
C ASP A 190 -28.78 -8.51 -1.62
N PHE A 191 -27.84 -8.34 -0.68
CA PHE A 191 -26.67 -7.47 -0.79
C PHE A 191 -25.40 -8.29 -1.00
N ASP A 192 -24.56 -7.87 -1.95
CA ASP A 192 -23.32 -8.54 -2.33
C ASP A 192 -22.08 -7.93 -1.67
N TRP A 193 -22.25 -7.09 -0.65
CA TRP A 193 -21.16 -6.60 0.20
C TRP A 193 -20.18 -7.68 0.69
N ALA A 194 -18.91 -7.40 0.46
CA ALA A 194 -17.79 -8.16 0.95
C ALA A 194 -17.48 -7.84 2.42
N MET A 195 -16.60 -8.63 3.02
CA MET A 195 -16.36 -8.59 4.47
C MET A 195 -15.85 -7.22 4.97
N LEU A 196 -15.02 -6.50 4.20
CA LEU A 196 -14.58 -5.14 4.58
C LEU A 196 -15.75 -4.14 4.63
N ALA A 197 -16.71 -4.26 3.71
CA ALA A 197 -17.90 -3.41 3.67
C ALA A 197 -18.82 -3.68 4.86
N VAL A 198 -18.95 -4.94 5.29
CA VAL A 198 -19.67 -5.29 6.54
C VAL A 198 -19.02 -4.64 7.75
N TRP A 199 -17.70 -4.69 7.85
CA TRP A 199 -16.98 -4.10 8.99
C TRP A 199 -17.04 -2.57 9.00
N ALA A 200 -17.01 -1.94 7.82
CA ALA A 200 -17.23 -0.51 7.68
C ALA A 200 -18.65 -0.13 8.10
N TRP A 201 -19.66 -0.86 7.60
CA TRP A 201 -21.06 -0.69 7.98
C TRP A 201 -21.26 -0.85 9.49
N GLY A 202 -20.59 -1.81 10.14
CA GLY A 202 -20.58 -1.93 11.61
C GLY A 202 -20.10 -0.66 12.31
N GLY A 203 -19.00 -0.06 11.84
CA GLY A 203 -18.52 1.23 12.35
C GLY A 203 -19.55 2.36 12.22
N MET A 204 -20.28 2.42 11.10
CA MET A 204 -21.38 3.37 10.89
C MET A 204 -22.54 3.15 11.87
N ARG A 205 -22.78 1.91 12.32
CA ARG A 205 -23.78 1.62 13.37
C ARG A 205 -23.34 2.09 14.75
N VAL A 206 -22.03 2.17 15.00
CA VAL A 206 -21.52 2.83 16.20
C VAL A 206 -21.85 4.32 16.17
N VAL A 207 -21.76 4.96 15.00
CA VAL A 207 -22.15 6.37 14.83
C VAL A 207 -23.65 6.56 15.08
N ASP A 208 -24.51 5.67 14.58
CA ASP A 208 -25.95 5.69 14.89
C ASP A 208 -26.22 5.59 16.41
N TYR A 209 -25.46 4.76 17.11
CA TYR A 209 -25.54 4.67 18.57
C TYR A 209 -25.14 5.99 19.24
N LEU A 210 -24.08 6.64 18.74
CA LEU A 210 -23.62 7.92 19.28
C LEU A 210 -24.71 8.99 19.21
N GLU A 211 -25.57 9.01 18.17
CA GLU A 211 -26.70 9.96 18.03
C GLU A 211 -27.65 9.95 19.24
N SER A 212 -27.72 8.85 20.01
CA SER A 212 -28.54 8.74 21.23
C SER A 212 -27.87 9.26 22.51
N ARG A 213 -26.59 9.64 22.46
CA ARG A 213 -25.79 10.00 23.64
C ARG A 213 -25.66 11.51 23.79
N SER A 214 -26.28 12.07 24.84
CA SER A 214 -26.18 13.50 25.16
C SER A 214 -24.82 13.96 25.69
N ASP A 215 -23.95 13.01 26.05
CA ASP A 215 -22.58 13.28 26.51
C ASP A 215 -21.53 13.24 25.39
N VAL A 216 -21.97 13.13 24.13
CA VAL A 216 -21.11 13.12 22.93
C VAL A 216 -21.14 14.47 22.23
N ASP A 217 -19.97 14.90 21.74
CA ASP A 217 -19.83 16.00 20.80
C ASP A 217 -19.94 15.43 19.37
N HIS A 218 -21.09 15.62 18.74
CA HIS A 218 -21.40 15.03 17.43
C HIS A 218 -20.65 15.69 16.26
N ASP A 219 -19.99 16.83 16.47
CA ASP A 219 -19.16 17.50 15.47
C ASP A 219 -17.67 17.10 15.58
N ARG A 220 -17.35 16.11 16.45
CA ARG A 220 -15.99 15.65 16.73
C ARG A 220 -15.92 14.13 16.85
N VAL A 221 -16.35 13.42 15.82
CA VAL A 221 -16.29 11.97 15.74
C VAL A 221 -15.14 11.52 14.84
N ALA A 222 -14.22 10.74 15.36
CA ALA A 222 -13.14 10.13 14.58
C ALA A 222 -13.31 8.62 14.46
N ILE A 223 -12.81 8.04 13.37
CA ILE A 223 -12.67 6.58 13.21
C ILE A 223 -11.23 6.21 12.83
N THR A 224 -10.73 5.13 13.41
CA THR A 224 -9.40 4.58 13.14
C THR A 224 -9.43 3.06 13.12
N GLY A 225 -8.33 2.47 12.69
CA GLY A 225 -8.10 1.03 12.74
C GLY A 225 -6.75 0.69 12.12
N HIS A 226 -6.22 -0.49 12.47
CA HIS A 226 -4.93 -0.95 11.98
C HIS A 226 -5.08 -2.06 10.95
N SER A 227 -4.25 -2.03 9.90
CA SER A 227 -4.21 -3.06 8.88
C SER A 227 -5.57 -3.20 8.18
N ARG A 228 -6.19 -4.38 8.20
CA ARG A 228 -7.56 -4.59 7.71
C ARG A 228 -8.61 -3.72 8.40
N GLY A 229 -8.38 -3.34 9.65
CA GLY A 229 -9.23 -2.38 10.34
C GLY A 229 -9.09 -0.97 9.82
N GLY A 230 -7.87 -0.59 9.42
CA GLY A 230 -7.65 0.67 8.72
C GLY A 230 -8.36 0.73 7.37
N LYS A 231 -8.47 -0.41 6.66
CA LYS A 231 -9.26 -0.51 5.42
C LYS A 231 -10.75 -0.24 5.68
N ALA A 232 -11.31 -0.91 6.68
CA ALA A 232 -12.71 -0.74 7.06
C ALA A 232 -13.00 0.66 7.61
N ALA A 233 -12.11 1.24 8.42
CA ALA A 233 -12.21 2.59 8.94
C ALA A 233 -12.18 3.64 7.81
N LEU A 234 -11.28 3.49 6.83
CA LEU A 234 -11.23 4.38 5.67
C LEU A 234 -12.51 4.28 4.82
N LEU A 235 -13.03 3.06 4.61
CA LEU A 235 -14.27 2.85 3.89
C LEU A 235 -15.47 3.44 4.64
N ALA A 236 -15.59 3.21 5.95
CA ALA A 236 -16.65 3.81 6.78
C ALA A 236 -16.58 5.34 6.71
N GLY A 237 -15.40 5.91 6.89
CA GLY A 237 -15.17 7.35 6.77
C GLY A 237 -15.46 7.91 5.37
N ALA A 238 -15.30 7.14 4.31
CA ALA A 238 -15.65 7.55 2.95
C ALA A 238 -17.18 7.54 2.70
N LEU A 239 -17.91 6.59 3.31
CA LEU A 239 -19.34 6.38 3.11
C LEU A 239 -20.23 7.15 4.10
N ASP A 240 -19.73 7.46 5.29
CA ASP A 240 -20.45 8.16 6.35
C ASP A 240 -19.85 9.53 6.62
N GLU A 241 -20.57 10.58 6.22
CA GLU A 241 -20.12 11.96 6.33
C GLU A 241 -20.27 12.54 7.75
N ARG A 242 -20.81 11.77 8.71
CA ARG A 242 -20.87 12.14 10.14
C ARG A 242 -19.54 11.93 10.88
N ILE A 243 -18.52 11.38 10.21
CA ILE A 243 -17.21 11.09 10.80
C ILE A 243 -16.22 12.21 10.43
N ASP A 244 -15.94 13.13 11.35
CA ASP A 244 -15.11 14.31 11.13
C ASP A 244 -13.62 14.04 10.90
N LEU A 245 -13.09 12.93 11.43
CA LEU A 245 -11.68 12.52 11.26
C LEU A 245 -11.56 11.03 10.94
N VAL A 246 -10.93 10.71 9.81
CA VAL A 246 -10.69 9.34 9.37
C VAL A 246 -9.19 9.05 9.45
N ALA A 247 -8.77 8.08 10.24
CA ALA A 247 -7.36 7.85 10.53
C ALA A 247 -6.95 6.38 10.30
N PRO A 248 -6.83 5.91 9.04
CA PRO A 248 -6.38 4.56 8.77
C PRO A 248 -4.89 4.38 9.09
N CYS A 249 -4.56 3.31 9.81
CA CYS A 249 -3.18 2.95 10.16
C CYS A 249 -2.71 1.73 9.37
N GLN A 250 -1.65 1.87 8.58
CA GLN A 250 -1.00 0.81 7.80
C GLN A 250 -2.00 -0.04 7.01
N SER A 251 -2.96 0.63 6.37
CA SER A 251 -4.13 -0.03 5.80
C SER A 251 -3.85 -0.73 4.48
N GLY A 252 -2.81 -0.35 3.74
CA GLY A 252 -2.31 -1.11 2.58
C GLY A 252 -3.29 -1.27 1.42
N ALA A 253 -3.13 -2.37 0.67
CA ALA A 253 -3.92 -2.66 -0.52
C ALA A 253 -5.42 -2.71 -0.20
N GLY A 254 -6.24 -1.98 -0.97
CA GLY A 254 -7.68 -1.87 -0.68
C GLY A 254 -8.03 -1.12 0.61
N GLY A 255 -7.06 -0.39 1.15
CA GLY A 255 -7.23 0.72 2.08
C GLY A 255 -6.57 1.95 1.48
N ALA A 256 -5.52 2.48 2.10
CA ALA A 256 -4.84 3.70 1.68
C ALA A 256 -3.77 3.49 0.58
N GLY A 257 -3.24 2.28 0.43
CA GLY A 257 -2.15 1.97 -0.49
C GLY A 257 -2.63 1.77 -1.94
N SER A 258 -1.89 2.33 -2.90
CA SER A 258 -2.27 2.27 -4.32
C SER A 258 -2.33 0.85 -4.88
N SER A 259 -3.23 0.61 -5.84
CA SER A 259 -3.24 -0.59 -6.68
C SER A 259 -2.37 -0.45 -7.92
N ARG A 260 -2.20 0.76 -8.48
CA ARG A 260 -1.36 1.02 -9.66
C ARG A 260 0.08 1.35 -9.34
N ILE A 261 0.37 1.93 -8.18
CA ILE A 261 1.73 2.31 -7.77
C ILE A 261 2.17 1.35 -6.68
N LEU A 262 2.91 0.30 -7.06
CA LEU A 262 3.33 -0.77 -6.17
C LEU A 262 4.84 -0.70 -5.90
N GLY A 263 5.19 -0.52 -4.63
CA GLY A 263 6.56 -0.66 -4.18
C GLY A 263 7.03 -2.13 -4.13
N PRO A 264 8.35 -2.35 -4.00
CA PRO A 264 8.89 -3.69 -3.86
C PRO A 264 8.33 -4.39 -2.62
N GLY A 265 7.75 -5.58 -2.81
CA GLY A 265 7.17 -6.36 -1.71
C GLY A 265 5.77 -5.93 -1.27
N SER A 266 5.09 -5.07 -2.03
CA SER A 266 3.72 -4.63 -1.77
C SER A 266 2.67 -5.70 -2.11
N GLU A 267 1.60 -5.72 -1.32
CA GLU A 267 0.40 -6.51 -1.61
C GLU A 267 -0.29 -5.96 -2.87
N SER A 268 -0.58 -6.82 -3.85
CA SER A 268 -1.30 -6.46 -5.07
C SER A 268 -2.71 -7.05 -5.11
N ILE A 269 -3.52 -6.65 -6.10
CA ILE A 269 -4.87 -7.23 -6.31
C ILE A 269 -4.78 -8.74 -6.57
N GLY A 270 -3.77 -9.19 -7.31
CA GLY A 270 -3.54 -10.62 -7.56
C GLY A 270 -3.20 -11.44 -6.30
N MET A 271 -2.87 -10.79 -5.19
CA MET A 271 -2.63 -11.43 -3.89
C MET A 271 -3.88 -11.52 -3.00
N ASN A 272 -5.05 -11.13 -3.52
CA ASN A 272 -6.32 -11.15 -2.82
C ASN A 272 -6.88 -12.57 -2.61
N ASP A 273 -6.21 -13.37 -1.76
CA ASP A 273 -6.66 -14.68 -1.30
C ASP A 273 -7.24 -14.63 0.14
N LYS A 274 -7.47 -13.41 0.62
CA LYS A 274 -7.98 -13.11 1.96
C LYS A 274 -9.43 -13.60 2.09
N PRO A 275 -9.92 -13.85 3.31
CA PRO A 275 -11.24 -14.42 3.52
C PRO A 275 -12.35 -13.45 3.09
N ASN A 276 -12.70 -13.46 1.81
CA ASN A 276 -13.83 -12.71 1.21
C ASN A 276 -13.81 -11.21 1.57
N TRP A 277 -12.63 -10.59 1.74
CA TRP A 277 -12.49 -9.17 2.13
C TRP A 277 -13.03 -8.22 1.08
N TYR A 278 -12.89 -8.58 -0.19
CA TYR A 278 -13.32 -7.79 -1.34
C TYR A 278 -14.34 -8.56 -2.16
N HIS A 279 -15.13 -7.82 -2.94
CA HIS A 279 -15.99 -8.38 -3.95
C HIS A 279 -15.14 -9.06 -5.04
N GLU A 280 -15.57 -10.22 -5.54
CA GLU A 280 -14.78 -11.03 -6.49
C GLU A 280 -14.43 -10.28 -7.79
N ARG A 281 -15.30 -9.35 -8.21
CA ARG A 281 -15.09 -8.46 -9.37
C ARG A 281 -13.75 -7.72 -9.37
N ILE A 282 -13.12 -7.47 -8.21
CA ILE A 282 -11.80 -6.83 -8.16
C ILE A 282 -10.73 -7.69 -8.84
N LEU A 283 -10.90 -9.02 -8.84
CA LEU A 283 -9.95 -9.97 -9.43
C LEU A 283 -9.87 -9.86 -10.96
N LEU A 284 -10.84 -9.21 -11.61
CA LEU A 284 -10.77 -8.84 -13.03
C LEU A 284 -9.48 -8.06 -13.35
N PHE A 285 -8.98 -7.31 -12.36
CA PHE A 285 -7.84 -6.40 -12.48
C PHE A 285 -6.53 -6.96 -11.93
N ALA A 286 -6.50 -8.21 -11.45
CA ALA A 286 -5.26 -8.83 -10.99
C ALA A 286 -4.23 -8.86 -12.13
N GLU A 287 -3.06 -8.24 -11.93
CA GLU A 287 -2.02 -8.04 -12.95
C GLU A 287 -2.50 -7.25 -14.19
N LYS A 288 -3.61 -6.53 -14.06
CA LYS A 288 -4.24 -5.69 -15.08
C LYS A 288 -4.66 -4.35 -14.48
N GLU A 289 -3.95 -3.89 -13.46
CA GLU A 289 -4.29 -2.72 -12.64
C GLU A 289 -4.33 -1.42 -13.46
N ALA A 290 -3.69 -1.37 -14.63
CA ALA A 290 -3.84 -0.27 -15.59
C ALA A 290 -5.31 -0.04 -15.99
N HIS A 291 -6.12 -1.10 -16.06
CA HIS A 291 -7.53 -1.06 -16.46
C HIS A 291 -8.49 -0.70 -15.32
N LEU A 292 -8.02 -0.62 -14.06
CA LEU A 292 -8.87 -0.40 -12.90
C LEU A 292 -9.50 1.01 -12.95
N PRO A 293 -10.82 1.22 -13.06
CA PRO A 293 -11.38 2.56 -13.31
C PRO A 293 -11.21 3.56 -12.15
N PHE A 294 -10.67 3.11 -11.01
CA PHE A 294 -10.35 3.90 -9.83
C PHE A 294 -8.97 3.52 -9.28
N ASP A 295 -8.51 4.25 -8.28
CA ASP A 295 -7.45 3.78 -7.36
C ASP A 295 -7.79 4.32 -5.95
N GLN A 296 -7.01 3.96 -4.93
CA GLN A 296 -7.38 4.19 -3.53
C GLN A 296 -7.38 5.67 -3.10
N HIS A 297 -6.84 6.59 -3.90
CA HIS A 297 -7.04 8.02 -3.68
C HIS A 297 -8.50 8.46 -3.86
N PHE A 298 -9.35 7.64 -4.50
CA PHE A 298 -10.80 7.90 -4.56
C PHE A 298 -11.43 7.77 -3.16
N LEU A 299 -11.07 6.74 -2.37
CA LEU A 299 -11.50 6.63 -0.97
C LEU A 299 -11.03 7.82 -0.14
N LYS A 300 -9.76 8.22 -0.31
CA LYS A 300 -9.20 9.38 0.40
C LYS A 300 -9.91 10.67 0.02
N ALA A 301 -10.15 10.88 -1.28
CA ALA A 301 -10.86 12.05 -1.77
C ALA A 301 -12.29 12.12 -1.20
N LEU A 302 -12.97 10.97 -1.06
CA LEU A 302 -14.29 10.87 -0.40
C LEU A 302 -14.30 11.28 1.08
N VAL A 303 -13.16 11.50 1.72
CA VAL A 303 -13.13 12.10 3.06
C VAL A 303 -13.25 13.63 2.98
N ALA A 304 -12.76 14.28 1.91
CA ALA A 304 -12.85 15.74 1.76
C ALA A 304 -14.31 16.23 1.79
N PRO A 305 -14.63 17.30 2.55
CA PRO A 305 -13.73 18.22 3.26
C PRO A 305 -13.25 17.81 4.67
N ARG A 306 -13.74 16.69 5.21
CA ARG A 306 -13.41 16.20 6.57
C ARG A 306 -11.94 15.80 6.66
N ALA A 307 -11.43 15.57 7.87
CA ALA A 307 -10.01 15.30 8.06
C ALA A 307 -9.64 13.84 7.80
N LEU A 308 -8.49 13.63 7.18
CA LEU A 308 -7.88 12.33 6.90
C LEU A 308 -6.47 12.31 7.51
N LEU A 309 -6.10 11.27 8.24
CA LEU A 309 -4.72 11.03 8.67
C LEU A 309 -4.28 9.61 8.29
N CYS A 310 -3.51 9.48 7.22
CA CYS A 310 -2.85 8.21 6.91
C CYS A 310 -1.61 8.05 7.81
N MET A 311 -1.61 7.01 8.65
CA MET A 311 -0.49 6.68 9.53
C MET A 311 0.22 5.44 8.99
N GLU A 312 1.47 5.58 8.59
CA GLU A 312 2.19 4.55 7.85
C GLU A 312 3.55 4.21 8.48
N SER A 313 4.07 3.03 8.14
CA SER A 313 5.48 2.73 8.36
C SER A 313 6.23 2.62 7.04
N SER A 314 7.41 3.23 6.98
CA SER A 314 8.30 3.11 5.81
C SER A 314 8.89 1.71 5.66
N ASP A 315 8.92 0.91 6.72
CA ASP A 315 9.51 -0.43 6.71
C ASP A 315 8.44 -1.53 6.46
N ASP A 316 7.16 -1.17 6.45
CA ASP A 316 6.04 -2.06 6.15
C ASP A 316 5.72 -2.12 4.65
N LEU A 317 6.64 -2.69 3.88
CA LEU A 317 6.57 -2.69 2.42
C LEU A 317 5.31 -3.37 1.88
N PHE A 318 4.73 -4.31 2.63
CA PHE A 318 3.52 -5.02 2.25
C PHE A 318 2.31 -4.07 2.22
N ALA A 319 2.24 -3.11 3.13
CA ALA A 319 1.24 -2.05 3.14
C ALA A 319 1.50 -0.92 2.12
N ASN A 320 2.56 -1.04 1.30
CA ASN A 320 2.83 -0.13 0.19
C ASN A 320 2.96 1.36 0.59
N PRO A 321 3.94 1.72 1.44
CA PRO A 321 4.08 3.08 1.95
C PRO A 321 4.27 4.13 0.85
N ILE A 322 4.98 3.79 -0.25
CA ILE A 322 5.13 4.68 -1.40
C ILE A 322 3.82 4.86 -2.17
N GLY A 323 3.00 3.80 -2.28
CA GLY A 323 1.69 3.87 -2.90
C GLY A 323 0.73 4.70 -2.07
N THR A 324 0.82 4.65 -0.73
CA THR A 324 0.06 5.54 0.15
C THR A 324 0.45 7.00 -0.04
N LEU A 325 1.75 7.32 -0.21
CA LEU A 325 2.19 8.68 -0.55
C LEU A 325 1.55 9.15 -1.87
N ALA A 326 1.64 8.33 -2.92
CA ALA A 326 1.11 8.65 -4.24
C ALA A 326 -0.41 8.89 -4.19
N THR A 327 -1.17 8.06 -3.47
CA THR A 327 -2.62 8.23 -3.36
C THR A 327 -3.00 9.39 -2.46
N SER A 328 -2.25 9.68 -1.39
CA SER A 328 -2.48 10.88 -0.56
C SER A 328 -2.25 12.16 -1.37
N GLN A 329 -1.20 12.20 -2.19
CA GLN A 329 -0.95 13.31 -3.12
C GLN A 329 -2.07 13.47 -4.14
N ALA A 330 -2.52 12.36 -4.74
CA ALA A 330 -3.60 12.39 -5.73
C ALA A 330 -4.97 12.76 -5.13
N ALA A 331 -5.14 12.69 -3.80
CA ALA A 331 -6.34 13.15 -3.11
C ALA A 331 -6.31 14.66 -2.78
N VAL A 332 -5.13 15.30 -2.72
CA VAL A 332 -4.98 16.73 -2.38
C VAL A 332 -5.93 17.65 -3.16
N PRO A 333 -6.11 17.51 -4.49
CA PRO A 333 -7.03 18.37 -5.25
C PRO A 333 -8.47 18.37 -4.73
N ALA A 334 -8.96 17.23 -4.20
CA ALA A 334 -10.31 17.15 -3.63
C ALA A 334 -10.41 17.96 -2.32
N PHE A 335 -9.35 18.00 -1.51
CA PHE A 335 -9.30 18.84 -0.31
C PHE A 335 -9.11 20.32 -0.65
N GLN A 336 -8.29 20.64 -1.68
CA GLN A 336 -8.09 22.00 -2.18
C GLN A 336 -9.38 22.61 -2.72
N LEU A 337 -10.27 21.81 -3.31
CA LEU A 337 -11.61 22.27 -3.73
C LEU A 337 -12.37 22.96 -2.59
N PHE A 338 -12.10 22.57 -1.33
CA PHE A 338 -12.72 23.09 -0.12
C PHE A 338 -11.81 24.00 0.72
N ASP A 339 -10.62 24.37 0.23
CA ASP A 339 -9.58 25.09 0.99
C ASP A 339 -9.11 24.34 2.26
N ARG A 340 -9.14 23.01 2.24
CA ARG A 340 -8.85 22.15 3.40
C ARG A 340 -7.67 21.21 3.20
N GLU A 341 -6.66 21.63 2.45
CA GLU A 341 -5.44 20.83 2.23
C GLU A 341 -4.76 20.41 3.55
N HIS A 342 -4.75 21.29 4.56
CA HIS A 342 -4.22 21.01 5.91
C HIS A 342 -4.94 19.87 6.64
N SER A 343 -6.15 19.48 6.19
CA SER A 343 -6.92 18.37 6.74
C SER A 343 -6.55 17.01 6.11
N ASN A 344 -5.67 16.97 5.10
CA ASN A 344 -5.12 15.74 4.52
C ASN A 344 -3.74 15.46 5.10
N GLY A 345 -3.69 14.71 6.20
CA GLY A 345 -2.50 14.29 6.91
C GLY A 345 -1.89 12.97 6.41
N LEU A 346 -0.58 12.90 6.39
CA LEU A 346 0.23 11.72 6.10
C LEU A 346 1.50 11.73 6.95
N ILE A 347 1.68 10.70 7.78
CA ILE A 347 2.86 10.55 8.63
C ILE A 347 3.52 9.19 8.42
N TYR A 348 4.83 9.14 8.62
CA TYR A 348 5.61 7.92 8.55
C TYR A 348 6.45 7.75 9.81
N ARG A 349 6.43 6.53 10.35
CA ARG A 349 7.41 6.07 11.33
C ARG A 349 8.33 4.99 10.77
N ARG A 350 9.32 4.60 11.57
CA ARG A 350 10.12 3.37 11.37
C ARG A 350 9.50 2.20 12.14
N GLY A 351 9.88 0.97 11.80
CA GLY A 351 9.43 -0.27 12.45
C GLY A 351 8.40 -1.07 11.63
N GLY A 352 8.11 -2.32 12.01
CA GLY A 352 7.24 -3.20 11.22
C GLY A 352 5.75 -2.84 11.21
N HIS A 353 4.93 -3.82 10.78
CA HIS A 353 3.46 -3.76 10.75
C HIS A 353 2.89 -3.82 12.18
N SER A 354 2.57 -2.67 12.78
CA SER A 354 2.15 -2.55 14.17
C SER A 354 1.41 -1.25 14.45
N TYR A 355 0.35 -1.27 15.25
CA TYR A 355 -0.25 -0.04 15.75
C TYR A 355 0.51 0.46 16.99
N SER A 356 1.56 1.25 16.79
CA SER A 356 2.50 1.64 17.84
C SER A 356 1.98 2.83 18.66
N THR A 357 2.57 3.05 19.84
CA THR A 357 2.28 4.23 20.66
C THR A 357 2.55 5.55 19.94
N GLU A 358 3.50 5.58 18.99
CA GLU A 358 3.80 6.78 18.19
C GLU A 358 2.64 7.12 17.25
N ASP A 359 2.01 6.11 16.65
CA ASP A 359 0.84 6.29 15.78
C ASP A 359 -0.34 6.84 16.60
N TRP A 360 -0.61 6.25 17.77
CA TRP A 360 -1.67 6.71 18.68
C TRP A 360 -1.48 8.16 19.12
N LYS A 361 -0.25 8.54 19.51
CA LYS A 361 0.07 9.94 19.84
C LYS A 361 -0.15 10.87 18.66
N SER A 362 0.19 10.43 17.46
CA SER A 362 0.01 11.22 16.25
C SER A 362 -1.46 11.42 15.90
N LEU A 363 -2.29 10.37 16.06
CA LEU A 363 -3.74 10.47 15.96
C LEU A 363 -4.30 11.51 16.95
N LEU A 364 -3.93 11.41 18.23
CA LEU A 364 -4.39 12.36 19.24
C LEU A 364 -3.95 13.79 18.90
N ASN A 365 -2.68 14.00 18.54
CA ASN A 365 -2.18 15.33 18.19
C ASN A 365 -2.90 15.91 16.96
N PHE A 366 -3.21 15.08 15.95
CA PHE A 366 -3.95 15.53 14.77
C PHE A 366 -5.42 15.81 15.08
N ALA A 367 -6.07 15.00 15.92
CA ALA A 367 -7.42 15.26 16.41
C ALA A 367 -7.48 16.59 17.18
N GLU A 368 -6.52 16.84 18.06
CA GLU A 368 -6.40 18.11 18.80
C GLU A 368 -6.21 19.31 17.87
N PHE A 369 -5.43 19.14 16.80
CA PHE A 369 -5.23 20.15 15.77
C PHE A 369 -6.51 20.42 14.97
N ILE A 370 -7.20 19.38 14.50
CA ILE A 370 -8.40 19.52 13.66
C ILE A 370 -9.61 20.01 14.48
N PHE A 371 -9.84 19.44 15.66
CA PHE A 371 -11.04 19.70 16.46
C PHE A 371 -10.96 20.97 17.29
N TYR A 372 -9.74 21.38 17.67
CA TYR A 372 -9.52 22.50 18.60
C TYR A 372 -8.49 23.53 18.12
N GLN A 373 -7.91 23.37 16.92
CA GLN A 373 -6.85 24.24 16.40
C GLN A 373 -5.63 24.34 17.33
N ARG A 374 -5.39 23.29 18.13
CA ARG A 374 -4.22 23.20 19.00
C ARG A 374 -3.00 22.85 18.14
N PRO A 375 -1.96 23.68 18.10
CA PRO A 375 -0.80 23.40 17.26
C PRO A 375 -0.13 22.09 17.71
N PRO A 376 0.41 21.28 16.78
CA PRO A 376 1.09 20.06 17.14
C PRO A 376 2.37 20.36 17.95
N PRO A 377 2.89 19.39 18.72
CA PRO A 377 4.16 19.57 19.42
C PRO A 377 5.32 19.83 18.45
N ALA A 378 6.15 20.85 18.71
CA ALA A 378 7.40 21.15 17.98
C ALA A 378 7.23 21.30 16.44
N ASP A 379 8.27 20.95 15.66
CA ASP A 379 8.32 20.98 14.18
C ASP A 379 7.55 19.82 13.52
N THR A 380 6.52 19.26 14.18
CA THR A 380 5.75 18.14 13.64
C THR A 380 4.96 18.58 12.42
N THR A 381 5.30 18.02 11.25
CA THR A 381 4.52 18.16 10.04
C THR A 381 3.64 16.93 9.86
N PHE A 382 2.34 17.15 9.62
CA PHE A 382 1.40 16.09 9.24
C PHE A 382 1.47 15.78 7.74
N TRP A 383 2.58 16.09 7.08
CA TRP A 383 2.81 15.73 5.69
C TRP A 383 4.25 15.30 5.48
N GLN A 384 4.46 13.99 5.50
CA GLN A 384 5.78 13.38 5.46
C GLN A 384 5.93 12.49 4.23
N LYS A 385 7.18 12.19 3.87
CA LYS A 385 7.51 11.20 2.85
C LYS A 385 8.04 9.94 3.54
N PRO A 386 7.89 8.74 2.94
CA PRO A 386 8.51 7.54 3.44
C PRO A 386 10.03 7.76 3.62
N PHE A 387 10.57 7.26 4.72
CA PHE A 387 12.00 7.24 4.91
C PHE A 387 12.67 6.35 3.84
N ALA A 388 13.81 6.80 3.32
CA ALA A 388 14.59 6.03 2.37
C ALA A 388 15.00 4.67 2.97
N LEU A 389 14.95 3.63 2.12
CA LEU A 389 15.45 2.29 2.41
C LEU A 389 16.78 2.15 1.70
N GLU A 390 17.83 1.78 2.43
CA GLU A 390 19.19 1.72 1.89
C GLU A 390 19.74 0.29 1.91
N PRO A 391 20.70 -0.04 1.02
CA PRO A 391 21.42 -1.31 1.07
C PRO A 391 22.06 -1.54 2.44
N SER A 392 22.13 -2.80 2.88
CA SER A 392 22.88 -3.14 4.09
C SER A 392 24.37 -2.94 3.82
N LYS A 393 25.14 -2.58 4.85
CA LYS A 393 26.59 -2.34 4.74
C LYS A 393 27.41 -3.61 4.44
N LYS A 394 26.78 -4.76 4.16
CA LYS A 394 27.50 -5.99 3.80
C LYS A 394 28.12 -5.82 2.41
N VAL A 395 29.44 -5.70 2.39
CA VAL A 395 30.26 -5.57 1.18
C VAL A 395 30.04 -6.80 0.28
N SER A 396 29.62 -6.60 -0.97
CA SER A 396 29.63 -7.68 -1.96
C SER A 396 31.06 -7.97 -2.39
N THR A 397 31.31 -9.22 -2.76
CA THR A 397 32.55 -9.55 -3.49
C THR A 397 32.39 -9.17 -4.96
N GLU A 398 33.47 -9.26 -5.73
CA GLU A 398 33.43 -9.13 -7.19
C GLU A 398 32.38 -10.06 -7.80
N GLN A 399 31.65 -9.58 -8.81
CA GLN A 399 30.64 -10.38 -9.49
C GLN A 399 31.30 -11.56 -10.22
N LYS A 400 30.86 -12.78 -9.90
CA LYS A 400 31.20 -13.99 -10.62
C LYS A 400 29.96 -14.56 -11.27
N PHE A 401 30.09 -14.98 -12.52
CA PHE A 401 29.04 -15.70 -13.21
C PHE A 401 29.10 -17.18 -12.82
N ILE A 402 27.94 -17.72 -12.48
CA ILE A 402 27.77 -19.09 -12.05
C ILE A 402 26.83 -19.79 -13.06
N SER A 403 27.25 -20.93 -13.58
CA SER A 403 26.52 -21.83 -14.52
C SER A 403 25.37 -22.65 -13.93
N ILE A 404 24.14 -22.31 -14.29
CA ILE A 404 22.93 -23.08 -13.99
C ILE A 404 22.70 -24.13 -15.09
N ALA A 405 22.56 -25.41 -14.71
CA ALA A 405 22.35 -26.52 -15.64
C ALA A 405 20.99 -27.22 -15.41
N GLN A 406 20.89 -28.50 -15.80
CA GLN A 406 19.65 -29.30 -15.77
C GLN A 406 18.52 -28.67 -16.60
N PRO A 407 18.69 -28.53 -17.93
CA PRO A 407 17.63 -28.03 -18.80
C PRO A 407 16.38 -28.93 -18.72
N GLY A 408 15.20 -28.32 -18.83
CA GLY A 408 13.91 -29.01 -18.87
C GLY A 408 13.42 -29.49 -17.51
N ASN A 409 13.96 -28.96 -16.40
CA ASN A 409 13.40 -29.24 -15.08
C ASN A 409 11.97 -28.74 -15.01
N LYS A 410 11.12 -29.49 -14.31
CA LYS A 410 9.77 -29.01 -14.01
C LYS A 410 9.87 -27.80 -13.07
N ALA A 411 8.97 -26.84 -13.25
CA ALA A 411 8.78 -25.80 -12.27
C ALA A 411 8.25 -26.40 -10.95
N ASP A 412 8.39 -25.65 -9.87
CA ASP A 412 7.75 -25.97 -8.59
C ASP A 412 6.22 -26.08 -8.77
N GLU A 413 5.57 -26.80 -7.85
CA GLU A 413 4.11 -26.87 -7.79
C GLU A 413 3.48 -25.48 -7.93
N ASP A 414 2.47 -25.38 -8.78
CA ASP A 414 1.72 -24.14 -8.92
C ASP A 414 1.07 -23.79 -7.59
N ARG A 415 1.45 -22.63 -7.06
CA ARG A 415 1.02 -22.18 -5.72
C ARG A 415 0.16 -20.93 -5.87
N PRO A 416 -1.02 -20.88 -5.23
CA PRO A 416 -1.84 -19.68 -5.20
C PRO A 416 -1.02 -18.47 -4.71
N ARG A 417 -1.04 -17.37 -5.49
CA ARG A 417 -0.28 -16.10 -5.30
C ARG A 417 1.19 -16.13 -5.71
N VAL A 418 1.71 -17.30 -6.07
CA VAL A 418 3.10 -17.47 -6.47
C VAL A 418 3.16 -17.82 -7.96
N GLY A 419 2.32 -18.73 -8.44
CA GLY A 419 2.48 -19.35 -9.74
C GLY A 419 3.46 -20.52 -9.67
N SER A 420 3.75 -21.12 -10.82
CA SER A 420 4.77 -22.16 -10.96
C SER A 420 6.07 -21.50 -11.45
N HIS A 421 7.19 -21.74 -10.77
CA HIS A 421 8.50 -21.13 -11.09
C HIS A 421 9.63 -22.15 -11.13
N GLY A 422 10.67 -21.83 -11.90
CA GLY A 422 11.92 -22.55 -11.98
C GLY A 422 12.08 -23.39 -13.25
N ALA A 423 11.07 -23.46 -14.13
CA ALA A 423 11.18 -24.23 -15.37
C ALA A 423 12.08 -23.49 -16.37
N VAL A 424 13.24 -24.07 -16.68
CA VAL A 424 14.17 -23.51 -17.68
C VAL A 424 14.70 -24.63 -18.55
N ASP A 425 14.52 -24.51 -19.87
CA ASP A 425 14.81 -25.51 -20.90
C ASP A 425 16.23 -25.44 -21.48
N TYR A 426 17.05 -24.49 -21.03
CA TYR A 426 18.46 -24.36 -21.39
C TYR A 426 19.37 -24.09 -20.18
N PRO A 427 20.68 -24.37 -20.31
CA PRO A 427 21.66 -23.93 -19.33
C PRO A 427 22.10 -22.47 -19.58
N PHE A 428 22.38 -21.73 -18.51
CA PHE A 428 22.76 -20.32 -18.56
C PHE A 428 23.76 -19.98 -17.44
N GLU A 429 24.27 -18.75 -17.42
CA GLU A 429 25.04 -18.22 -16.30
C GLU A 429 24.33 -17.02 -15.69
N ILE A 430 24.44 -16.83 -14.37
CA ILE A 430 23.91 -15.66 -13.66
C ILE A 430 24.95 -15.08 -12.71
N GLY A 431 24.92 -13.77 -12.47
CA GLY A 431 25.76 -13.12 -11.47
C GLY A 431 25.43 -13.59 -10.06
N ASN A 432 26.44 -14.12 -9.36
CA ASN A 432 26.32 -14.52 -7.95
C ASN A 432 26.10 -13.32 -7.01
N ASN A 433 26.43 -12.10 -7.44
CA ASN A 433 26.17 -10.83 -6.79
C ASN A 433 25.33 -9.92 -7.72
N ARG A 434 24.61 -8.96 -7.13
CA ARG A 434 24.00 -7.83 -7.86
C ARG A 434 25.07 -6.98 -8.52
N VAL A 435 24.69 -6.26 -9.58
CA VAL A 435 25.56 -5.24 -10.15
C VAL A 435 25.90 -4.22 -9.06
N SER A 436 27.18 -3.92 -8.92
CA SER A 436 27.72 -3.03 -7.90
C SER A 436 27.76 -1.58 -8.37
N ASN A 437 27.89 -0.64 -7.43
CA ASN A 437 28.10 0.78 -7.77
C ASN A 437 29.34 0.98 -8.64
N ALA A 438 30.42 0.21 -8.44
CA ALA A 438 31.62 0.29 -9.27
C ALA A 438 31.38 -0.15 -10.72
N GLU A 439 30.68 -1.28 -10.93
CA GLU A 439 30.33 -1.77 -12.26
C GLU A 439 29.38 -0.81 -12.98
N TYR A 440 28.39 -0.28 -12.27
CA TYR A 440 27.46 0.70 -12.83
C TYR A 440 28.15 2.04 -13.16
N CYS A 441 29.16 2.46 -12.40
CA CYS A 441 29.99 3.63 -12.78
C CYS A 441 30.74 3.43 -14.10
N ILE A 442 31.20 2.21 -14.41
CA ILE A 442 31.85 1.91 -15.70
C ILE A 442 30.83 2.13 -16.82
N PHE A 443 29.61 1.63 -16.64
CA PHE A 443 28.51 1.86 -17.57
C PHE A 443 28.20 3.35 -17.75
N LEU A 444 27.96 4.08 -16.66
CA LEU A 444 27.69 5.53 -16.71
C LEU A 444 28.79 6.29 -17.46
N ASN A 445 30.06 6.04 -17.16
CA ASN A 445 31.19 6.69 -17.85
C ASN A 445 31.32 6.30 -19.33
N ALA A 446 30.78 5.15 -19.73
CA ALA A 446 30.82 4.69 -21.11
C ALA A 446 29.71 5.32 -21.97
N VAL A 447 28.54 5.61 -21.38
CA VAL A 447 27.33 5.99 -22.14
C VAL A 447 26.82 7.40 -21.84
N VAL A 448 27.15 7.97 -20.67
CA VAL A 448 26.76 9.32 -20.29
C VAL A 448 27.91 10.27 -20.63
N HIS A 449 27.76 10.98 -21.75
CA HIS A 449 28.75 11.93 -22.23
C HIS A 449 28.50 13.35 -21.67
N ALA A 450 27.97 14.27 -22.49
CA ALA A 450 27.67 15.63 -22.06
C ALA A 450 26.36 15.74 -21.27
N GLU A 451 25.34 14.97 -21.69
CA GLU A 451 24.02 14.96 -21.07
C GLU A 451 23.57 13.52 -20.77
N ASP A 452 22.88 13.36 -19.64
CA ASP A 452 22.26 12.11 -19.24
C ASP A 452 20.85 12.03 -19.84
N LEU A 453 20.78 11.74 -21.13
CA LEU A 453 19.54 11.77 -21.92
C LEU A 453 18.44 10.84 -21.39
N HIS A 454 18.82 9.85 -20.59
CA HIS A 454 17.92 8.84 -20.05
C HIS A 454 17.80 8.90 -18.53
N ASN A 455 18.42 9.89 -17.87
CA ASN A 455 18.49 10.03 -16.40
C ASN A 455 19.02 8.76 -15.70
N LEU A 456 20.04 8.11 -16.28
CA LEU A 456 20.66 6.89 -15.76
C LEU A 456 21.34 7.09 -14.41
N TYR A 457 21.67 8.33 -14.05
CA TYR A 457 22.22 8.73 -12.77
C TYR A 457 21.16 9.38 -11.87
N ASP A 458 20.90 8.78 -10.71
CA ASP A 458 20.14 9.38 -9.63
C ASP A 458 21.10 9.91 -8.53
N PRO A 459 20.93 11.16 -8.05
CA PRO A 459 21.81 11.74 -7.01
C PRO A 459 21.77 11.00 -5.65
N ARG A 460 20.75 10.17 -5.41
CA ARG A 460 20.60 9.31 -4.22
C ARG A 460 21.41 8.02 -4.33
N MET A 461 21.90 7.67 -5.52
CA MET A 461 22.83 6.56 -5.69
C MET A 461 24.08 6.76 -4.82
N SER A 462 24.74 5.66 -4.47
CA SER A 462 26.06 5.69 -3.83
C SER A 462 27.20 5.96 -4.84
N ILE A 463 26.94 6.84 -5.81
CA ILE A 463 27.81 7.24 -6.92
C ILE A 463 27.93 8.77 -6.92
N ARG A 464 29.17 9.26 -7.06
CA ARG A 464 29.48 10.69 -7.19
C ARG A 464 29.55 11.07 -8.66
N ARG A 465 28.88 12.16 -9.03
CA ARG A 465 29.05 12.85 -10.31
C ARG A 465 30.06 13.99 -10.13
N ILE A 466 31.18 13.90 -10.84
CA ILE A 466 32.33 14.81 -10.72
C ILE A 466 32.50 15.52 -12.06
N LYS A 467 32.73 16.83 -12.07
CA LYS A 467 33.01 17.57 -13.31
C LYS A 467 34.38 17.15 -13.84
N ALA A 468 34.49 16.77 -15.11
CA ALA A 468 35.77 16.36 -15.69
C ALA A 468 36.67 17.58 -15.95
N GLU A 469 37.97 17.43 -15.69
CA GLU A 469 38.97 18.47 -15.98
C GLU A 469 39.20 18.54 -17.50
N GLY A 470 39.02 19.73 -18.09
CA GLY A 470 39.41 20.00 -19.50
C GLY A 470 38.29 19.96 -20.56
N GLY A 471 37.02 19.76 -20.20
CA GLY A 471 35.89 19.85 -21.14
C GLY A 471 34.72 20.68 -20.60
N GLN A 472 34.11 21.51 -21.44
CA GLN A 472 32.81 22.11 -21.12
C GLN A 472 31.75 20.99 -21.06
N ASN A 473 31.02 20.90 -19.96
CA ASN A 473 29.90 19.98 -19.72
C ASN A 473 30.18 18.46 -19.68
N SER A 474 31.42 18.01 -19.54
CA SER A 474 31.70 16.57 -19.32
C SER A 474 31.72 16.20 -17.83
N PHE A 475 31.09 15.08 -17.49
CA PHE A 475 31.06 14.52 -16.13
C PHE A 475 31.74 13.16 -16.09
N ARG A 476 32.32 12.83 -14.93
CA ARG A 476 32.85 11.52 -14.58
C ARG A 476 32.11 10.99 -13.36
N TYR A 477 31.76 9.72 -13.39
CA TYR A 477 31.08 9.01 -12.32
C TYR A 477 32.06 8.14 -11.55
N SER A 478 32.05 8.23 -10.23
CA SER A 478 32.90 7.43 -9.35
C SER A 478 32.09 6.91 -8.17
N PRO A 479 32.18 5.63 -7.81
CA PRO A 479 31.48 5.13 -6.63
C PRO A 479 32.04 5.78 -5.37
N ARG A 480 31.23 5.90 -4.33
CA ARG A 480 31.76 6.20 -2.98
C ARG A 480 32.64 5.02 -2.54
N PRO A 481 33.87 5.24 -2.03
CA PRO A 481 34.80 4.15 -1.71
C PRO A 481 34.20 3.04 -0.83
N GLU A 482 33.43 3.43 0.18
CA GLU A 482 32.75 2.54 1.14
C GLU A 482 31.59 1.73 0.53
N ALA A 483 31.05 2.19 -0.61
CA ALA A 483 29.88 1.60 -1.26
C ALA A 483 30.20 1.02 -2.65
N ALA A 484 31.46 1.07 -3.08
CA ALA A 484 31.87 0.63 -4.42
C ALA A 484 31.46 -0.81 -4.73
N ARG A 485 31.48 -1.68 -3.72
CA ARG A 485 31.03 -3.08 -3.81
C ARG A 485 29.67 -3.32 -3.15
N LEU A 486 28.87 -2.29 -2.91
CA LEU A 486 27.46 -2.50 -2.58
C LEU A 486 26.65 -2.57 -3.88
N PRO A 487 25.50 -3.27 -3.88
CA PRO A 487 24.59 -3.24 -5.02
C PRO A 487 24.27 -1.79 -5.41
N VAL A 488 24.25 -1.52 -6.71
CA VAL A 488 23.65 -0.26 -7.20
C VAL A 488 22.13 -0.32 -6.96
N THR A 489 21.58 0.79 -6.48
CA THR A 489 20.15 0.97 -6.24
C THR A 489 19.67 2.31 -6.78
N TYR A 490 18.37 2.62 -6.68
CA TYR A 490 17.75 3.73 -7.42
C TYR A 490 17.86 3.54 -8.94
N VAL A 491 17.71 2.30 -9.39
CA VAL A 491 17.79 1.91 -10.81
C VAL A 491 16.42 1.39 -11.23
N SER A 492 15.82 1.99 -12.26
CA SER A 492 14.57 1.50 -12.83
C SER A 492 14.78 0.21 -13.62
N TRP A 493 13.69 -0.44 -14.04
CA TRP A 493 13.83 -1.60 -14.92
C TRP A 493 14.44 -1.20 -16.28
N LEU A 494 14.11 -0.01 -16.78
CA LEU A 494 14.61 0.50 -18.06
C LEU A 494 16.12 0.74 -18.01
N ASP A 495 16.65 1.25 -16.90
CA ASP A 495 18.09 1.47 -16.72
C ASP A 495 18.84 0.15 -16.64
N ALA A 496 18.28 -0.83 -15.93
CA ALA A 496 18.82 -2.18 -15.86
C ALA A 496 18.82 -2.86 -17.24
N ALA A 497 17.79 -2.63 -18.06
CA ALA A 497 17.73 -3.10 -19.45
C ALA A 497 18.78 -2.42 -20.35
N ARG A 498 19.00 -1.10 -20.19
CA ARG A 498 20.07 -0.36 -20.90
C ARG A 498 21.46 -0.87 -20.53
N TYR A 499 21.68 -1.18 -19.26
CA TYR A 499 22.93 -1.82 -18.81
C TYR A 499 23.15 -3.17 -19.52
N CYS A 500 22.10 -3.99 -19.66
CA CYS A 500 22.17 -5.24 -20.42
C CYS A 500 22.42 -5.04 -21.93
N ASN A 501 21.81 -4.02 -22.55
CA ASN A 501 22.07 -3.64 -23.95
C ASN A 501 23.54 -3.23 -24.15
N TRP A 502 24.08 -2.45 -23.22
CA TRP A 502 25.47 -2.03 -23.25
C TRP A 502 26.42 -3.22 -23.14
N LEU A 503 26.16 -4.16 -22.23
CA LEU A 503 26.93 -5.41 -22.16
C LEU A 503 26.81 -6.27 -23.43
N HIS A 504 25.70 -6.17 -24.17
CA HIS A 504 25.49 -6.92 -25.40
C HIS A 504 26.28 -6.36 -26.60
N SER A 505 26.31 -5.04 -26.76
CA SER A 505 26.83 -4.39 -27.98
C SER A 505 27.51 -3.04 -27.79
N GLY A 506 27.54 -2.49 -26.58
CA GLY A 506 27.99 -1.12 -26.28
C GLY A 506 26.92 -0.04 -26.48
N GLN A 507 25.74 -0.38 -27.01
CA GLN A 507 24.61 0.54 -27.20
C GLN A 507 23.60 0.46 -26.05
N THR A 508 22.84 1.52 -25.77
CA THR A 508 21.84 1.54 -24.68
C THR A 508 20.43 1.19 -25.13
N GLU A 509 19.99 1.64 -26.31
CA GLU A 509 18.58 1.49 -26.72
C GLU A 509 18.31 0.20 -27.51
N ILE A 510 19.31 -0.39 -28.18
CA ILE A 510 19.15 -1.62 -28.98
C ILE A 510 20.23 -2.62 -28.58
N GLY A 511 19.84 -3.83 -28.17
CA GLY A 511 20.80 -4.89 -27.88
C GLY A 511 20.16 -6.20 -27.40
N SER A 512 20.13 -6.44 -26.10
CA SER A 512 19.34 -7.54 -25.53
C SER A 512 17.85 -7.24 -25.51
N TYR A 513 17.48 -5.96 -25.54
CA TYR A 513 16.13 -5.42 -25.62
C TYR A 513 16.11 -4.31 -26.67
N ASN A 514 14.98 -4.11 -27.35
CA ASN A 514 14.76 -2.93 -28.20
C ASN A 514 13.90 -1.90 -27.46
N LEU A 515 14.52 -0.89 -26.85
CA LEU A 515 13.85 0.15 -26.07
C LEU A 515 13.31 1.30 -26.94
N THR A 516 13.57 1.28 -28.25
CA THR A 516 13.02 2.25 -29.20
C THR A 516 11.60 1.91 -29.63
N GLU A 517 11.18 0.65 -29.44
CA GLU A 517 9.84 0.19 -29.77
C GLU A 517 8.83 0.59 -28.69
N SER A 518 7.68 1.10 -29.12
CA SER A 518 6.56 1.45 -28.24
C SER A 518 5.69 0.23 -27.86
N THR A 519 5.98 -0.95 -28.40
CA THR A 519 5.19 -2.16 -28.15
C THR A 519 5.58 -2.79 -26.81
N LEU A 520 4.85 -2.41 -25.77
CA LEU A 520 4.85 -3.13 -24.50
C LEU A 520 4.04 -4.43 -24.64
N PRO A 521 4.48 -5.55 -24.05
CA PRO A 521 5.69 -5.69 -23.24
C PRO A 521 6.97 -5.89 -24.08
N LEU A 522 8.04 -5.21 -23.66
CA LEU A 522 9.39 -5.39 -24.21
C LEU A 522 9.89 -6.83 -23.95
N ARG A 523 10.41 -7.49 -24.99
CA ARG A 523 10.91 -8.87 -24.93
C ARG A 523 12.41 -8.94 -25.19
N ARG A 524 13.06 -9.93 -24.59
CA ARG A 524 14.45 -10.29 -24.85
C ARG A 524 14.63 -10.66 -26.34
N MET A 525 15.60 -10.05 -27.00
CA MET A 525 15.95 -10.36 -28.40
C MET A 525 16.69 -11.70 -28.52
N LYS A 526 16.46 -12.41 -29.62
CA LYS A 526 17.18 -13.66 -29.92
C LYS A 526 18.68 -13.37 -30.05
N GLY A 527 19.51 -14.13 -29.34
CA GLY A 527 20.97 -13.94 -29.34
C GLY A 527 21.47 -12.89 -28.33
N ALA A 528 20.62 -12.43 -27.41
CA ALA A 528 21.03 -11.61 -26.27
C ALA A 528 22.25 -12.22 -25.55
N LYS A 529 23.24 -11.38 -25.24
CA LYS A 529 24.53 -11.80 -24.63
C LYS A 529 24.58 -11.52 -23.13
N ALA A 530 23.70 -10.66 -22.64
CA ALA A 530 23.55 -10.27 -21.24
C ALA A 530 22.12 -9.76 -21.04
N PHE A 531 21.39 -10.25 -20.06
CA PHE A 531 19.96 -9.95 -19.88
C PHE A 531 19.59 -9.98 -18.40
N LEU A 532 18.47 -9.35 -18.06
CA LEU A 532 17.85 -9.56 -16.76
C LEU A 532 17.26 -10.98 -16.74
N PRO A 533 17.44 -11.75 -15.65
CA PRO A 533 16.84 -13.07 -15.57
C PRO A 533 15.31 -12.96 -15.61
N THR A 534 14.64 -13.94 -16.18
CA THR A 534 13.22 -14.19 -15.91
C THR A 534 13.03 -14.62 -14.46
N GLU A 535 11.79 -14.60 -13.97
CA GLU A 535 11.46 -15.15 -12.66
C GLU A 535 11.85 -16.63 -12.54
N ASP A 536 11.65 -17.42 -13.60
CA ASP A 536 12.07 -18.83 -13.65
C ASP A 536 13.58 -19.01 -13.57
N GLU A 537 14.35 -18.23 -14.34
CA GLU A 537 15.82 -18.26 -14.30
C GLU A 537 16.35 -17.88 -12.92
N TRP A 538 15.80 -16.81 -12.31
CA TRP A 538 16.20 -16.38 -10.97
C TRP A 538 15.84 -17.44 -9.92
N HIS A 539 14.62 -17.97 -9.96
CA HIS A 539 14.12 -18.98 -9.02
C HIS A 539 14.91 -20.28 -9.14
N LYS A 540 15.18 -20.75 -10.36
CA LYS A 540 16.06 -21.91 -10.60
C LYS A 540 17.43 -21.71 -9.98
N ALA A 541 18.03 -20.54 -10.16
CA ALA A 541 19.34 -20.24 -9.63
C ALA A 541 19.38 -20.18 -8.09
N ALA A 542 18.29 -19.74 -7.46
CA ALA A 542 18.16 -19.72 -6.01
C ALA A 542 18.12 -21.13 -5.37
N TYR A 543 17.60 -22.13 -6.08
CA TYR A 543 17.36 -23.49 -5.57
C TYR A 543 18.19 -24.62 -6.20
N TYR A 544 19.07 -24.30 -7.16
CA TYR A 544 19.91 -25.29 -7.83
C TYR A 544 21.06 -25.80 -6.93
N ASP A 545 21.26 -27.12 -6.85
CA ASP A 545 22.40 -27.77 -6.19
C ASP A 545 23.39 -28.29 -7.25
N PRO A 546 24.59 -27.70 -7.38
CA PRO A 546 25.55 -28.10 -8.40
C PRO A 546 26.21 -29.45 -8.12
N LYS A 547 26.29 -29.88 -6.85
CA LYS A 547 26.93 -31.14 -6.47
C LYS A 547 26.08 -32.30 -6.93
N LYS A 548 24.77 -32.18 -6.74
CA LYS A 548 23.78 -33.17 -7.18
C LYS A 548 23.35 -32.98 -8.63
N LYS A 549 23.76 -31.86 -9.26
CA LYS A 549 23.30 -31.41 -10.58
C LYS A 549 21.77 -31.44 -10.68
N ASN A 550 21.10 -31.06 -9.59
CA ASN A 550 19.65 -31.12 -9.49
C ASN A 550 19.06 -29.85 -8.90
N TYR A 551 17.79 -29.63 -9.23
CA TYR A 551 16.95 -28.57 -8.71
C TYR A 551 16.23 -29.07 -7.46
N ALA A 552 16.43 -28.37 -6.34
CA ALA A 552 15.73 -28.69 -5.10
C ALA A 552 14.33 -28.06 -5.11
N TYR A 553 13.29 -28.89 -5.24
CA TYR A 553 11.91 -28.42 -5.16
C TYR A 553 11.58 -27.84 -3.78
N PHE A 554 10.85 -26.73 -3.76
CA PHE A 554 10.26 -26.24 -2.51
C PHE A 554 9.08 -27.14 -2.10
N GLN A 555 9.26 -28.00 -1.07
CA GLN A 555 8.21 -28.91 -0.56
C GLN A 555 7.46 -28.34 0.66
N TYR A 556 6.13 -28.48 0.68
CA TYR A 556 5.18 -27.94 1.68
C TYR A 556 5.18 -28.68 3.04
N SER A 557 6.24 -29.36 3.48
CA SER A 557 6.21 -29.77 4.88
C SER A 557 6.22 -28.49 5.75
N HIS A 558 5.58 -28.47 6.91
CA HIS A 558 5.67 -27.35 7.89
C HIS A 558 7.12 -27.04 8.34
N ARG A 559 8.04 -27.84 7.80
CA ARG A 559 9.48 -27.85 7.84
C ARG A 559 10.04 -27.74 6.43
N GLY A 560 9.66 -26.74 5.63
CA GLY A 560 10.22 -26.48 4.29
C GLY A 560 11.76 -26.41 4.32
N ILE A 561 12.43 -25.84 3.32
CA ILE A 561 13.90 -25.69 3.36
C ILE A 561 14.44 -25.04 4.67
N GLY A 562 13.59 -24.36 5.44
CA GLY A 562 13.85 -23.97 6.83
C GLY A 562 14.31 -25.07 7.82
N PHE A 563 14.03 -26.37 7.61
CA PHE A 563 14.59 -27.44 8.46
C PHE A 563 15.98 -27.92 7.97
N TRP A 564 16.27 -27.80 6.67
CA TRP A 564 17.59 -28.11 6.10
C TRP A 564 18.56 -26.92 6.08
N LEU A 565 18.05 -25.69 6.24
CA LEU A 565 18.81 -24.45 6.44
C LEU A 565 18.74 -23.93 7.89
N ALA A 566 18.10 -24.66 8.82
CA ALA A 566 18.28 -24.43 10.25
C ALA A 566 19.74 -24.77 10.60
N GLY A 567 20.60 -23.75 10.53
CA GLY A 567 22.04 -23.87 10.79
C GLY A 567 22.95 -23.53 9.59
N ARG A 568 22.43 -23.14 8.42
CA ARG A 568 23.23 -22.63 7.28
C ARG A 568 22.85 -21.19 6.93
N ASN A 569 23.81 -20.42 6.44
CA ASN A 569 23.67 -19.00 6.09
C ASN A 569 22.55 -18.78 5.05
N ARG A 570 21.38 -18.30 5.50
CA ARG A 570 20.15 -18.11 4.68
C ARG A 570 20.32 -17.09 3.53
N SER A 571 21.44 -16.36 3.51
CA SER A 571 21.79 -15.41 2.46
C SER A 571 22.34 -16.03 1.18
N GLN A 572 22.63 -17.34 1.18
CA GLN A 572 23.33 -18.01 0.09
C GLN A 572 22.57 -19.22 -0.48
N SER A 573 22.45 -19.27 -1.80
CA SER A 573 21.96 -20.45 -2.54
C SER A 573 22.99 -21.58 -2.41
N PRO A 574 22.58 -22.86 -2.52
CA PRO A 574 23.53 -23.98 -2.68
C PRO A 574 24.47 -23.81 -3.89
N TYR A 575 24.11 -22.93 -4.83
CA TYR A 575 24.93 -22.54 -5.98
C TYR A 575 25.79 -21.28 -5.76
N GLY A 576 25.68 -20.63 -4.59
CA GLY A 576 26.53 -19.50 -4.22
C GLY A 576 26.01 -18.12 -4.66
N MET A 577 24.75 -18.00 -5.10
CA MET A 577 24.10 -16.68 -5.19
C MET A 577 24.05 -16.05 -3.80
N ASN A 578 24.62 -14.87 -3.64
CA ASN A 578 24.70 -14.13 -2.37
C ASN A 578 23.54 -13.15 -2.21
N GLY A 579 23.26 -12.73 -0.98
CA GLY A 579 22.34 -11.63 -0.70
C GLY A 579 20.90 -11.89 -1.16
N MET A 580 20.49 -13.16 -1.18
CA MET A 580 19.12 -13.56 -1.52
C MET A 580 18.14 -13.26 -0.38
N ASP A 581 18.62 -13.08 0.85
CA ASP A 581 17.85 -12.67 2.02
C ASP A 581 17.99 -11.16 2.33
N HIS A 582 18.42 -10.38 1.34
CA HIS A 582 18.63 -8.95 1.48
C HIS A 582 17.34 -8.15 1.23
N ALA A 583 17.19 -6.99 1.87
CA ALA A 583 16.13 -6.02 1.58
C ALA A 583 16.17 -5.40 0.16
N ILE A 584 17.19 -5.69 -0.66
CA ILE A 584 17.28 -5.21 -2.05
C ILE A 584 16.62 -6.25 -2.95
N TRP A 585 15.75 -5.80 -3.83
CA TRP A 585 15.04 -6.61 -4.81
C TRP A 585 15.77 -6.63 -6.15
N ASP A 586 15.81 -7.79 -6.82
CA ASP A 586 16.35 -7.92 -8.17
C ASP A 586 15.23 -7.74 -9.19
N TRP A 587 15.41 -6.81 -10.13
CA TRP A 587 14.58 -6.78 -11.33
C TRP A 587 14.68 -8.08 -12.12
N THR A 588 13.54 -8.53 -12.62
CA THR A 588 13.43 -9.60 -13.62
C THR A 588 12.83 -9.03 -14.91
N GLU A 589 13.06 -9.69 -16.05
CA GLU A 589 12.40 -9.27 -17.31
C GLU A 589 10.95 -9.74 -17.43
N THR A 590 10.47 -10.60 -16.52
CA THR A 590 9.10 -11.12 -16.55
C THR A 590 8.09 -9.99 -16.37
N THR A 591 7.08 -9.95 -17.23
CA THR A 591 6.04 -8.92 -17.21
C THR A 591 4.91 -9.30 -16.27
N ALA A 592 4.37 -8.32 -15.55
CA ALA A 592 3.13 -8.45 -14.80
C ALA A 592 2.21 -7.30 -15.24
N GLY A 593 1.31 -7.58 -16.18
CA GLY A 593 0.48 -6.55 -16.80
C GLY A 593 1.26 -5.49 -17.58
N ALA A 594 0.60 -4.37 -17.81
CA ALA A 594 1.16 -3.24 -18.55
C ALA A 594 2.10 -2.35 -17.71
N LEU A 595 1.87 -2.27 -16.39
CA LEU A 595 2.58 -1.33 -15.49
C LEU A 595 3.85 -1.92 -14.90
N PHE A 596 3.89 -3.23 -14.71
CA PHE A 596 4.84 -3.84 -13.78
C PHE A 596 5.84 -4.81 -14.44
N ARG A 597 6.95 -4.99 -13.72
CA ARG A 597 7.96 -6.01 -13.98
C ARG A 597 8.16 -6.81 -12.70
N GLY A 598 8.41 -8.11 -12.87
CA GLY A 598 8.66 -9.02 -11.77
C GLY A 598 9.92 -8.62 -11.02
N ILE A 599 9.89 -8.81 -9.70
CA ILE A 599 11.04 -8.61 -8.83
C ILE A 599 11.22 -9.82 -7.94
N ARG A 600 12.47 -10.17 -7.65
CA ARG A 600 12.80 -11.33 -6.83
C ARG A 600 13.85 -11.00 -5.80
N SER A 601 13.58 -11.37 -4.55
CA SER A 601 14.51 -11.36 -3.43
C SER A 601 13.86 -12.03 -2.22
N ASN A 602 14.47 -11.84 -1.06
CA ASN A 602 14.15 -12.26 0.29
C ASN A 602 12.66 -12.41 0.67
N THR A 603 11.98 -13.47 0.23
CA THR A 603 10.58 -13.73 0.65
C THR A 603 10.47 -14.80 1.74
N TRP A 604 11.50 -15.04 2.55
CA TRP A 604 11.40 -15.94 3.70
C TRP A 604 10.48 -15.39 4.82
N PHE A 605 10.17 -14.09 4.84
CA PHE A 605 9.70 -13.43 6.07
C PHE A 605 8.29 -12.80 6.05
N GLN A 606 7.62 -12.57 4.91
CA GLN A 606 6.31 -11.89 4.99
C GLN A 606 5.19 -12.81 5.51
N GLY A 607 4.99 -12.73 6.82
CA GLY A 607 3.75 -12.99 7.57
C GLY A 607 3.31 -14.44 7.68
N ASN A 608 3.08 -15.11 6.55
CA ASN A 608 2.41 -16.41 6.52
C ASN A 608 2.99 -17.45 5.54
N ASN A 609 3.88 -17.07 4.60
CA ASN A 609 4.19 -17.98 3.49
C ASN A 609 5.60 -18.58 3.45
N ARG A 610 6.60 -18.09 4.22
CA ARG A 610 7.97 -18.66 4.38
C ARG A 610 8.57 -19.32 3.11
N GLN A 611 8.29 -18.76 1.95
CA GLN A 611 8.61 -19.31 0.63
C GLN A 611 9.57 -18.34 -0.04
N ALA A 612 10.74 -18.76 -0.49
CA ALA A 612 11.59 -17.91 -1.34
C ALA A 612 11.00 -17.86 -2.76
N ALA A 613 9.77 -17.36 -2.93
CA ALA A 613 9.09 -17.25 -4.22
C ALA A 613 7.78 -16.44 -4.17
N GLY A 614 7.60 -15.46 -3.28
CA GLY A 614 6.46 -14.56 -3.49
C GLY A 614 6.62 -13.89 -4.87
N ARG A 615 5.66 -14.07 -5.79
CA ARG A 615 5.69 -13.36 -7.08
C ARG A 615 5.31 -11.91 -6.80
N PHE A 616 6.33 -11.08 -6.65
CA PHE A 616 6.17 -9.64 -6.50
C PHE A 616 6.50 -8.94 -7.79
N TYR A 617 5.92 -7.77 -7.97
CA TYR A 617 6.18 -6.91 -9.09
C TYR A 617 6.07 -5.46 -8.65
N SER A 618 6.78 -4.59 -9.37
CA SER A 618 6.81 -3.16 -9.09
C SER A 618 6.77 -2.39 -10.41
N ASN A 619 6.36 -1.12 -10.37
CA ASN A 619 6.28 -0.30 -11.57
C ASN A 619 7.66 -0.20 -12.21
N SER A 620 7.74 -0.49 -13.50
CA SER A 620 9.02 -0.54 -14.24
C SER A 620 9.84 0.77 -14.21
N VAL A 621 9.18 1.89 -13.89
CA VAL A 621 9.75 3.24 -13.84
C VAL A 621 10.21 3.67 -12.43
N LEU A 622 9.99 2.85 -11.39
CA LEU A 622 10.36 3.23 -10.03
C LEU A 622 11.86 3.04 -9.76
N GLU A 623 12.46 4.08 -9.18
CA GLU A 623 13.85 4.13 -8.75
C GLU A 623 13.90 4.27 -7.22
N LEU A 624 14.10 3.15 -6.52
CA LEU A 624 14.07 3.09 -5.07
C LEU A 624 15.38 2.53 -4.52
N GLY A 625 15.76 2.97 -3.32
CA GLY A 625 16.99 2.51 -2.65
C GLY A 625 16.97 1.03 -2.27
N ASN A 626 15.83 0.35 -2.40
CA ASN A 626 15.66 -1.09 -2.25
C ASN A 626 15.47 -1.86 -3.58
N LEU A 627 15.70 -1.25 -4.74
CA LEU A 627 15.65 -1.88 -6.05
C LEU A 627 17.02 -1.89 -6.71
N GLY A 628 17.46 -3.06 -7.15
CA GLY A 628 18.67 -3.27 -7.94
C GLY A 628 18.46 -4.41 -8.93
N PHE A 629 19.55 -4.99 -9.44
CA PHE A 629 19.45 -6.05 -10.44
C PHE A 629 20.68 -6.95 -10.53
N ARG A 630 20.51 -8.07 -11.23
CA ARG A 630 21.56 -9.01 -11.63
C ARG A 630 21.50 -9.23 -13.12
N VAL A 631 22.64 -9.64 -13.68
CA VAL A 631 22.74 -10.01 -15.08
C VAL A 631 22.85 -11.53 -15.19
N ALA A 632 22.06 -12.10 -16.09
CA ALA A 632 22.24 -13.44 -16.61
C ALA A 632 22.72 -13.40 -18.06
N ARG A 633 23.28 -14.50 -18.55
CA ARG A 633 23.83 -14.62 -19.91
C ARG A 633 23.80 -16.07 -20.40
N PRO A 634 23.88 -16.33 -21.71
CA PRO A 634 24.06 -17.68 -22.22
C PRO A 634 25.37 -18.29 -21.69
N LEU A 635 25.45 -19.62 -21.59
CA LEU A 635 26.72 -20.28 -21.29
C LEU A 635 27.80 -19.81 -22.27
N LYS A 636 28.91 -19.28 -21.75
CA LYS A 636 30.11 -19.11 -22.55
C LYS A 636 30.50 -20.49 -23.10
N ARG A 637 30.49 -20.65 -24.42
CA ARG A 637 31.14 -21.78 -25.07
C ARG A 637 32.63 -21.67 -24.72
N THR A 638 33.11 -22.50 -23.80
CA THR A 638 34.54 -22.74 -23.67
C THR A 638 34.99 -23.32 -25.00
N ARG A 639 35.77 -22.54 -25.75
CA ARG A 639 36.45 -23.01 -26.96
C ARG A 639 37.46 -24.09 -26.58
#